data_AF-A0A8B7DJ74-F1
#
_entry.id   AF-A0A8B7DJ74-F1
#
_cell.length_a   1.000
_cell.length_b   1.000
_cell.length_c   1.000
_cell.angle_alpha   90.00
_cell.angle_beta   90.00
_cell.angle_gamma   90.00
#
_symmetry.space_group_name_H-M   'P 1'
#
loop_
_entity.id
_entity.type
_entity.pdbx_description
1 polymer ?
#
loop_
_entity_poly.entity_id
_entity_poly.type
_entity_poly.pdbx_seq_one_letter_code
_entity_poly.pdbx_strand_id
1 'polypeptide(L)'
;MNLYHVTLKRNFILFSCSIVILFSFCCANDEDGSDIDPGKYYTNGWAIKLKGDDTFERAKRIADKYGFDKVTKVGSLEGFYHLEHPHHPTRSKRSSESRTDTLLQDEEIFWAEQQHEYKRERRGLHHQHVVTRGIEPRFADPLWEEQWYLDDKRSQMDLDVNVIPVWKSGISGKGVVVTILDDGIEHNHTDLERNYDPAASWDVNDNDPDPFPRYDPTNENKHGTRCAGEVAAQANNSKCGVGVAYNARIGGVRMLDGRVTDRVEAESLSLNPQYIDIYSASWGPSDDGMTVEGPGTLASAAFLNGITKGRGGLGSIYIWASGNGGRHDDSCNCDGYTASIYTLSISSSSDHGESPWYSEACASTLATTLSSGAHGEKRIVTTDLHNQCTERHTGTSASAPLAGGIIALALEQNPKLTWRDVQHIVVHTANWIPLKRDPEWRMNGIGLHVNEKFGFGLLDADRIVQMANPETFKTVPTKKECKGKTFTDARSLRWDQPLVLEIESDGCQHLKEEIRYLEHVQLVLSIEYTRRGDLTIFVTTPMGTRSVLLPVRSEDSSDEGFKRWAFMTTHAWGEDPRGIWTLEIKDGGESRTNTGMLRDWQLVLHGTKEKPHHQNITHPEIPIHRKAIPDDVKNNGKSSVQITQITYTFGEQALPSQTILPPNEPFSQMFPNSLNLPIQQQQQFPSLSSNQNPIESLQNSISNDFNFNLNNNNFNPYSGSSISAYANDANFNTNTNNYNNNNNANALSNLLSSQTLAQLSKVQQQLEHPLNSVTQLSNIQAYQPGNNQFPVNMVGRSLGWSQSPNLQQLYPVPNANLWDFFGRMNSKRDIYGEDITSSAKLRRKTSKKRNSLIEALEKMRNV
;
A
#
# COMPACT_ATOMS: atom_id res chain seq x y z
N MET A 1 3.94 -98.29 5.66
CA MET A 1 3.26 -98.11 4.36
C MET A 1 3.31 -96.66 3.83
N ASN A 2 4.17 -95.78 4.36
CA ASN A 2 4.04 -94.32 4.17
C ASN A 2 4.86 -93.71 3.00
N LEU A 3 5.56 -94.51 2.19
CA LEU A 3 6.20 -93.99 0.96
C LEU A 3 5.26 -93.97 -0.25
N TYR A 4 4.35 -94.95 -0.38
CA TYR A 4 3.47 -95.04 -1.56
C TYR A 4 2.47 -93.87 -1.67
N HIS A 5 1.98 -93.34 -0.54
CA HIS A 5 1.12 -92.15 -0.55
C HIS A 5 1.85 -90.84 -0.88
N VAL A 6 3.18 -90.80 -0.77
CA VAL A 6 3.99 -89.64 -1.19
C VAL A 6 4.14 -89.62 -2.71
N THR A 7 4.45 -90.76 -3.33
CA THR A 7 4.70 -90.84 -4.77
C THR A 7 3.44 -90.56 -5.61
N LEU A 8 2.27 -91.09 -5.20
CA LEU A 8 1.02 -90.83 -5.95
C LEU A 8 0.58 -89.36 -5.88
N LYS A 9 0.73 -88.70 -4.73
CA LYS A 9 0.45 -87.25 -4.62
C LYS A 9 1.42 -86.42 -5.47
N ARG A 10 2.69 -86.81 -5.54
CA ARG A 10 3.74 -86.07 -6.27
C ARG A 10 3.47 -86.02 -7.79
N ASN A 11 3.03 -87.11 -8.40
CA ASN A 11 2.72 -87.13 -9.84
C ASN A 11 1.42 -86.38 -10.17
N PHE A 12 0.41 -86.42 -9.30
CA PHE A 12 -0.84 -85.68 -9.53
C PHE A 12 -0.62 -84.15 -9.45
N ILE A 13 0.21 -83.69 -8.51
CA ILE A 13 0.61 -82.27 -8.39
C ILE A 13 1.40 -81.81 -9.62
N LEU A 14 2.35 -82.61 -10.11
CA LEU A 14 3.13 -82.24 -11.30
C LEU A 14 2.26 -82.09 -12.55
N PHE A 15 1.27 -82.97 -12.74
CA PHE A 15 0.36 -82.89 -13.88
C PHE A 15 -0.60 -81.68 -13.80
N SER A 16 -1.06 -81.29 -12.60
CA SER A 16 -1.85 -80.07 -12.43
C SER A 16 -1.00 -78.79 -12.56
N CYS A 17 0.27 -78.79 -12.15
CA CYS A 17 1.18 -77.66 -12.37
C CYS A 17 1.42 -77.38 -13.86
N SER A 18 1.65 -78.40 -14.69
CA SER A 18 1.91 -78.20 -16.14
C SER A 18 0.74 -77.57 -16.89
N ILE A 19 -0.50 -77.81 -16.47
CA ILE A 19 -1.69 -77.22 -17.10
C ILE A 19 -1.91 -75.76 -16.66
N VAL A 20 -1.60 -75.41 -15.41
CA VAL A 20 -1.62 -74.01 -14.94
C VAL A 20 -0.54 -73.18 -15.63
N ILE A 21 0.67 -73.72 -15.76
CA ILE A 21 1.81 -73.03 -16.40
C ILE A 21 1.52 -72.69 -17.87
N LEU A 22 0.74 -73.51 -18.59
CA LEU A 22 0.39 -73.25 -19.99
C LEU A 22 -0.75 -72.23 -20.18
N PHE A 23 -1.59 -71.97 -19.17
CA PHE A 23 -2.66 -70.96 -19.27
C PHE A 23 -2.25 -69.56 -18.78
N SER A 24 -1.15 -69.43 -18.04
CA SER A 24 -0.52 -68.12 -17.77
C SER A 24 0.29 -67.58 -18.96
N PHE A 25 0.54 -68.37 -20.01
CA PHE A 25 1.48 -68.06 -21.08
C PHE A 25 0.91 -67.29 -22.29
N CYS A 26 -0.27 -66.66 -22.15
CA CYS A 26 -0.87 -65.79 -23.19
C CYS A 26 -1.11 -64.34 -22.76
N CYS A 27 -0.82 -63.96 -21.51
CA CYS A 27 -0.98 -62.58 -21.00
C CYS A 27 0.22 -62.12 -20.15
N ALA A 28 1.43 -62.63 -20.40
CA ALA A 28 2.62 -62.37 -19.60
C ALA A 28 3.76 -61.81 -20.47
N ASN A 29 3.89 -60.47 -20.48
CA ASN A 29 5.07 -59.63 -20.74
C ASN A 29 4.59 -58.18 -20.95
N ASP A 30 4.77 -57.31 -19.95
CA ASP A 30 4.93 -55.84 -20.04
C ASP A 30 4.75 -55.18 -18.65
N GLU A 31 5.69 -55.43 -17.74
CA GLU A 31 5.89 -54.61 -16.52
C GLU A 31 7.26 -53.93 -16.59
N ASP A 32 7.40 -53.08 -17.61
CA ASP A 32 8.48 -52.13 -17.76
C ASP A 32 8.31 -51.01 -16.71
N GLY A 33 9.38 -50.70 -15.97
CA GLY A 33 9.34 -49.91 -14.74
C GLY A 33 9.20 -48.40 -14.97
N SER A 34 8.06 -47.95 -15.48
CA SER A 34 7.67 -46.53 -15.60
C SER A 34 6.41 -46.27 -14.79
N ASP A 35 6.41 -45.32 -13.85
CA ASP A 35 5.32 -45.19 -12.89
C ASP A 35 4.02 -44.64 -13.52
N ILE A 36 2.91 -45.39 -13.38
CA ILE A 36 1.62 -45.06 -14.00
C ILE A 36 0.77 -44.27 -13.01
N ASP A 37 1.13 -42.99 -12.82
CA ASP A 37 0.32 -42.05 -12.03
C ASP A 37 -1.11 -41.94 -12.61
N PRO A 38 -2.16 -42.32 -11.86
CA PRO A 38 -3.53 -42.36 -12.36
C PRO A 38 -4.23 -40.98 -12.46
N GLY A 39 -3.46 -39.88 -12.59
CA GLY A 39 -3.98 -38.53 -12.83
C GLY A 39 -3.25 -37.72 -13.91
N LYS A 40 -1.98 -38.03 -14.20
CA LYS A 40 -1.11 -37.22 -15.09
C LYS A 40 -1.16 -37.67 -16.55
N TYR A 41 -0.92 -36.72 -17.47
CA TYR A 41 -0.60 -37.02 -18.86
C TYR A 41 0.70 -36.31 -19.27
N TYR A 42 1.79 -37.06 -19.44
CA TYR A 42 3.09 -36.54 -19.84
C TYR A 42 3.11 -36.16 -21.32
N THR A 43 3.84 -35.10 -21.69
CA THR A 43 3.88 -34.59 -23.07
C THR A 43 5.13 -35.10 -23.82
N ASN A 44 5.33 -34.65 -25.06
CA ASN A 44 6.60 -34.83 -25.78
C ASN A 44 7.65 -33.75 -25.44
N GLY A 45 7.37 -32.90 -24.44
CA GLY A 45 8.20 -31.78 -24.04
C GLY A 45 8.93 -32.02 -22.71
N TRP A 46 10.21 -31.67 -22.66
CA TRP A 46 11.06 -31.70 -21.47
C TRP A 46 11.52 -30.27 -21.14
N ALA A 47 11.54 -29.90 -19.87
CA ALA A 47 12.32 -28.75 -19.42
C ALA A 47 13.71 -29.24 -18.99
N ILE A 48 14.77 -28.53 -19.36
CA ILE A 48 16.14 -28.76 -18.91
C ILE A 48 16.73 -27.48 -18.31
N LYS A 49 17.73 -27.64 -17.46
CA LYS A 49 18.66 -26.58 -17.04
C LYS A 49 20.09 -26.98 -17.41
N LEU A 50 20.90 -26.07 -17.93
CA LEU A 50 22.33 -26.33 -18.18
C LEU A 50 23.22 -26.11 -16.95
N LYS A 51 24.47 -26.62 -17.01
CA LYS A 51 25.58 -26.29 -16.10
C LYS A 51 26.55 -25.33 -16.78
N GLY A 52 26.83 -24.16 -16.20
CA GLY A 52 27.80 -23.18 -16.75
C GLY A 52 27.17 -22.21 -17.74
N ASP A 53 27.87 -21.86 -18.82
CA ASP A 53 27.46 -20.79 -19.75
C ASP A 53 26.16 -21.12 -20.51
N ASP A 54 25.16 -20.26 -20.33
CA ASP A 54 23.77 -20.47 -20.73
C ASP A 54 23.44 -19.90 -22.12
N THR A 55 23.98 -20.55 -23.15
CA THR A 55 23.76 -20.20 -24.57
C THR A 55 22.69 -21.06 -25.23
N PHE A 56 21.82 -20.43 -26.04
CA PHE A 56 20.73 -21.12 -26.74
C PHE A 56 21.25 -22.15 -27.75
N GLU A 57 22.39 -21.86 -28.38
CA GLU A 57 23.11 -22.72 -29.31
C GLU A 57 23.58 -24.02 -28.63
N ARG A 58 23.94 -23.94 -27.34
CA ARG A 58 24.38 -25.08 -26.53
C ARG A 58 23.20 -25.97 -26.15
N ALA A 59 22.10 -25.36 -25.68
CA ALA A 59 20.83 -26.07 -25.49
C ALA A 59 20.35 -26.75 -26.78
N LYS A 60 20.53 -26.10 -27.94
CA LYS A 60 20.22 -26.70 -29.24
C LYS A 60 21.12 -27.89 -29.59
N ARG A 61 22.44 -27.81 -29.42
CA ARG A 61 23.32 -28.97 -29.63
C ARG A 61 22.94 -30.17 -28.76
N ILE A 62 22.54 -29.91 -27.52
CA ILE A 62 22.10 -30.95 -26.56
C ILE A 62 20.75 -31.54 -26.98
N ALA A 63 19.83 -30.72 -27.49
CA ALA A 63 18.58 -31.19 -28.08
C ALA A 63 18.82 -32.07 -29.31
N ASP A 64 19.60 -31.58 -30.29
CA ASP A 64 19.97 -32.31 -31.51
C ASP A 64 20.64 -33.67 -31.16
N LYS A 65 21.52 -33.69 -30.14
CA LYS A 65 22.23 -34.89 -29.63
C LYS A 65 21.29 -35.99 -29.11
N TYR A 66 20.16 -35.63 -28.51
CA TYR A 66 19.18 -36.59 -27.95
C TYR A 66 17.89 -36.70 -28.79
N GLY A 67 17.88 -36.15 -30.01
CA GLY A 67 16.80 -36.28 -30.98
C GLY A 67 15.61 -35.34 -30.75
N PHE A 68 15.82 -34.17 -30.15
CA PHE A 68 14.81 -33.14 -29.91
C PHE A 68 14.91 -32.03 -30.97
N ASP A 69 13.86 -31.83 -31.75
CA ASP A 69 13.88 -30.98 -32.97
C ASP A 69 13.62 -29.49 -32.70
N LYS A 70 13.06 -29.17 -31.52
CA LYS A 70 12.76 -27.79 -31.11
C LYS A 70 13.40 -27.49 -29.77
N VAL A 71 13.92 -26.27 -29.65
CA VAL A 71 14.38 -25.67 -28.39
C VAL A 71 13.78 -24.28 -28.25
N THR A 72 13.26 -23.96 -27.07
CA THR A 72 12.86 -22.60 -26.67
C THR A 72 13.44 -22.27 -25.29
N LYS A 73 13.70 -21.00 -24.98
CA LYS A 73 14.09 -20.58 -23.63
C LYS A 73 12.86 -20.51 -22.72
N VAL A 74 12.96 -20.96 -21.48
CA VAL A 74 11.84 -20.96 -20.51
C VAL A 74 11.66 -19.54 -19.94
N GLY A 75 11.00 -18.68 -20.70
CA GLY A 75 10.79 -17.28 -20.36
C GLY A 75 12.11 -16.52 -20.25
N SER A 76 12.27 -15.74 -19.17
CA SER A 76 13.51 -15.00 -18.86
C SER A 76 14.58 -15.84 -18.18
N LEU A 77 14.24 -17.01 -17.61
CA LEU A 77 15.11 -17.79 -16.72
C LEU A 77 16.43 -18.18 -17.37
N GLU A 78 17.55 -17.85 -16.73
CA GLU A 78 18.89 -18.18 -17.23
C GLU A 78 19.17 -19.69 -17.12
N GLY A 79 19.66 -20.27 -18.22
CA GLY A 79 19.98 -21.70 -18.34
C GLY A 79 18.83 -22.67 -18.52
N PHE A 80 17.58 -22.22 -18.42
CA PHE A 80 16.42 -23.10 -18.59
C PHE A 80 15.87 -23.09 -20.03
N TYR A 81 15.73 -24.28 -20.61
CA TYR A 81 15.26 -24.48 -21.98
C TYR A 81 14.19 -25.59 -22.04
N HIS A 82 13.21 -25.43 -22.91
CA HIS A 82 12.22 -26.45 -23.21
C HIS A 82 12.56 -27.12 -24.54
N LEU A 83 12.59 -28.46 -24.54
CA LEU A 83 12.92 -29.31 -25.68
C LEU A 83 11.68 -30.13 -26.06
N GLU A 84 11.29 -30.15 -27.34
CA GLU A 84 10.25 -31.09 -27.83
C GLU A 84 10.87 -32.21 -28.68
N HIS A 85 10.53 -33.45 -28.37
CA HIS A 85 10.92 -34.61 -29.17
C HIS A 85 9.84 -34.90 -30.24
N PRO A 86 10.20 -34.98 -31.55
CA PRO A 86 9.23 -35.08 -32.65
C PRO A 86 8.49 -36.42 -32.68
N HIS A 87 9.19 -37.50 -32.35
CA HIS A 87 8.70 -38.88 -32.43
C HIS A 87 8.25 -39.42 -31.07
N HIS A 88 8.12 -38.57 -30.05
CA HIS A 88 7.55 -38.97 -28.75
C HIS A 88 6.05 -38.61 -28.75
N PRO A 89 5.17 -39.42 -28.13
CA PRO A 89 3.77 -39.04 -27.97
C PRO A 89 3.63 -37.66 -27.31
N THR A 90 2.89 -36.76 -27.95
CA THR A 90 2.54 -35.43 -27.42
C THR A 90 1.68 -35.50 -26.17
N ARG A 91 1.09 -36.68 -25.90
CA ARG A 91 0.25 -36.99 -24.75
C ARG A 91 0.35 -38.48 -24.41
N SER A 92 0.91 -38.81 -23.25
CA SER A 92 1.18 -40.16 -22.74
C SER A 92 0.66 -40.32 -21.32
N LYS A 93 0.21 -41.52 -20.92
CA LYS A 93 -0.07 -41.85 -19.51
C LYS A 93 1.14 -42.36 -18.73
N ARG A 94 2.20 -42.75 -19.43
CA ARG A 94 3.48 -43.14 -18.85
C ARG A 94 4.44 -41.98 -18.96
N SER A 95 5.17 -41.73 -17.87
CA SER A 95 6.42 -41.01 -17.91
C SER A 95 7.41 -41.72 -18.85
N SER A 96 8.42 -40.98 -19.29
CA SER A 96 9.48 -41.43 -20.19
C SER A 96 10.80 -41.27 -19.44
N GLU A 97 10.84 -41.83 -18.23
CA GLU A 97 11.92 -41.70 -17.24
C GLU A 97 13.27 -42.05 -17.84
N SER A 98 13.39 -43.15 -18.58
CA SER A 98 14.61 -43.52 -19.32
C SER A 98 15.18 -42.39 -20.19
N ARG A 99 14.35 -41.52 -20.79
CA ARG A 99 14.81 -40.34 -21.55
C ARG A 99 15.16 -39.16 -20.66
N THR A 100 14.43 -38.95 -19.56
CA THR A 100 14.77 -37.96 -18.53
C THR A 100 16.12 -38.29 -17.88
N ASP A 101 16.35 -39.56 -17.54
CA ASP A 101 17.61 -40.07 -17.02
C ASP A 101 18.75 -39.95 -18.04
N THR A 102 18.49 -40.22 -19.32
CA THR A 102 19.46 -40.01 -20.41
C THR A 102 19.87 -38.53 -20.51
N LEU A 103 18.95 -37.59 -20.28
CA LEU A 103 19.26 -36.15 -20.20
C LEU A 103 20.02 -35.80 -18.90
N LEU A 104 19.62 -36.34 -17.75
CA LEU A 104 20.28 -36.12 -16.46
C LEU A 104 21.71 -36.71 -16.39
N GLN A 105 22.00 -37.73 -17.21
CA GLN A 105 23.34 -38.30 -17.40
C GLN A 105 24.26 -37.41 -18.26
N ASP A 106 23.75 -36.35 -18.90
CA ASP A 106 24.58 -35.40 -19.60
C ASP A 106 25.31 -34.47 -18.62
N GLU A 107 26.64 -34.45 -18.69
CA GLU A 107 27.46 -33.57 -17.83
C GLU A 107 27.13 -32.09 -18.02
N GLU A 108 26.60 -31.68 -19.17
CA GLU A 108 26.18 -30.30 -19.45
C GLU A 108 24.79 -29.94 -18.90
N ILE A 109 23.97 -30.93 -18.49
CA ILE A 109 22.62 -30.73 -17.92
C ILE A 109 22.67 -30.75 -16.39
N PHE A 110 22.18 -29.70 -15.73
CA PHE A 110 22.02 -29.66 -14.27
C PHE A 110 20.78 -30.42 -13.80
N TRP A 111 19.71 -30.35 -14.58
CA TRP A 111 18.38 -30.90 -14.25
C TRP A 111 17.57 -31.07 -15.53
N ALA A 112 16.73 -32.10 -15.60
CA ALA A 112 15.76 -32.32 -16.67
C ALA A 112 14.48 -32.93 -16.10
N GLU A 113 13.32 -32.51 -16.61
CA GLU A 113 12.01 -33.06 -16.24
C GLU A 113 11.05 -33.09 -17.43
N GLN A 114 10.41 -34.23 -17.67
CA GLN A 114 9.34 -34.36 -18.65
C GLN A 114 8.07 -33.63 -18.17
N GLN A 115 7.57 -32.72 -18.98
CA GLN A 115 6.40 -31.90 -18.64
C GLN A 115 5.11 -32.73 -18.72
N HIS A 116 4.11 -32.38 -17.91
CA HIS A 116 2.82 -33.09 -17.88
C HIS A 116 1.61 -32.16 -17.71
N GLU A 117 0.46 -32.61 -18.18
CA GLU A 117 -0.81 -31.91 -18.11
C GLU A 117 -1.40 -31.92 -16.68
N TYR A 118 -1.83 -30.76 -16.21
CA TYR A 118 -2.65 -30.61 -15.01
C TYR A 118 -4.13 -30.48 -15.36
N LYS A 119 -4.96 -31.43 -14.92
CA LYS A 119 -6.42 -31.41 -15.13
C LYS A 119 -7.09 -30.53 -14.05
N ARG A 120 -7.68 -29.40 -14.46
CA ARG A 120 -8.41 -28.46 -13.58
C ARG A 120 -9.86 -28.34 -14.04
N GLU A 121 -10.82 -28.53 -13.12
CA GLU A 121 -12.26 -28.41 -13.40
C GLU A 121 -12.93 -27.41 -12.46
N ARG A 122 -13.85 -26.61 -13.00
CA ARG A 122 -14.51 -25.48 -12.33
C ARG A 122 -15.93 -25.87 -11.90
N ARG A 123 -16.24 -25.79 -10.60
CA ARG A 123 -17.60 -26.03 -10.06
C ARG A 123 -18.30 -24.70 -9.77
N GLY A 124 -19.31 -24.37 -10.58
CA GLY A 124 -20.19 -23.20 -10.39
C GLY A 124 -19.55 -21.86 -10.80
N LEU A 125 -20.33 -20.84 -11.19
CA LEU A 125 -21.58 -20.92 -11.94
C LEU A 125 -21.47 -19.96 -13.15
N HIS A 126 -22.41 -20.06 -14.09
CA HIS A 126 -22.29 -19.40 -15.40
C HIS A 126 -23.07 -18.09 -15.44
N HIS A 127 -22.38 -16.96 -15.54
CA HIS A 127 -22.95 -15.74 -16.13
C HIS A 127 -21.96 -15.05 -17.07
N GLN A 128 -22.51 -14.22 -17.96
CA GLN A 128 -21.91 -13.91 -19.25
C GLN A 128 -21.09 -12.62 -19.23
N HIS A 129 -20.19 -12.48 -20.22
CA HIS A 129 -19.71 -11.17 -20.64
C HIS A 129 -20.91 -10.28 -21.02
N VAL A 130 -21.03 -9.12 -20.37
CA VAL A 130 -21.91 -8.03 -20.81
C VAL A 130 -21.04 -6.81 -21.08
N VAL A 131 -20.34 -6.82 -22.22
CA VAL A 131 -19.75 -5.60 -22.80
C VAL A 131 -20.85 -4.91 -23.61
N THR A 132 -21.79 -4.28 -22.93
CA THR A 132 -22.72 -3.32 -23.54
C THR A 132 -22.35 -1.91 -23.17
N ARG A 133 -22.23 -1.05 -24.19
CA ARG A 133 -22.05 0.40 -24.02
C ARG A 133 -23.19 0.96 -23.15
N GLY A 134 -22.84 1.72 -22.11
CA GLY A 134 -23.82 2.52 -21.36
C GLY A 134 -24.60 1.80 -20.25
N ILE A 135 -23.95 0.91 -19.49
CA ILE A 135 -24.46 0.42 -18.20
C ILE A 135 -23.34 0.61 -17.17
N GLU A 136 -23.68 0.99 -15.94
CA GLU A 136 -22.75 1.07 -14.81
C GLU A 136 -22.34 -0.33 -14.30
N PRO A 137 -21.12 -0.48 -13.76
CA PRO A 137 -20.68 -1.73 -13.14
C PRO A 137 -21.43 -1.93 -11.81
N ARG A 138 -22.68 -2.39 -11.88
CA ARG A 138 -23.44 -2.79 -10.70
C ARG A 138 -23.05 -4.21 -10.31
N PHE A 139 -22.31 -4.32 -9.22
CA PHE A 139 -21.86 -5.58 -8.66
C PHE A 139 -23.03 -6.36 -8.06
N ALA A 140 -22.94 -7.70 -8.06
CA ALA A 140 -23.96 -8.61 -7.54
C ALA A 140 -23.82 -8.89 -6.03
N ASP A 141 -22.97 -8.14 -5.35
CA ASP A 141 -22.48 -8.41 -4.00
C ASP A 141 -23.33 -7.66 -2.96
N PRO A 142 -23.74 -8.31 -1.85
CA PRO A 142 -24.93 -7.92 -1.09
C PRO A 142 -24.85 -6.55 -0.38
N LEU A 143 -23.64 -6.03 -0.14
CA LEU A 143 -23.39 -4.75 0.51
C LEU A 143 -22.85 -3.68 -0.46
N TRP A 144 -22.81 -3.95 -1.77
CA TRP A 144 -22.36 -3.00 -2.80
C TRP A 144 -23.07 -1.64 -2.68
N GLU A 145 -24.39 -1.65 -2.47
CA GLU A 145 -25.19 -0.43 -2.33
C GLU A 145 -24.91 0.37 -1.04
N GLU A 146 -24.20 -0.22 -0.06
CA GLU A 146 -23.78 0.47 1.15
C GLU A 146 -22.35 0.99 1.10
N GLN A 147 -21.54 0.60 0.10
CA GLN A 147 -20.18 1.10 -0.16
C GLN A 147 -20.18 2.50 -0.80
N TRP A 148 -20.82 3.45 -0.13
CA TRP A 148 -20.98 4.86 -0.50
C TRP A 148 -19.68 5.57 -0.90
N TYR A 149 -18.54 5.11 -0.40
CA TYR A 149 -17.22 5.67 -0.67
C TYR A 149 -16.63 5.21 -2.03
N LEU A 150 -17.32 4.33 -2.75
CA LEU A 150 -16.98 3.85 -4.10
C LEU A 150 -17.98 4.29 -5.18
N ASP A 151 -19.22 4.64 -4.79
CA ASP A 151 -20.36 4.96 -5.66
C ASP A 151 -21.43 5.74 -4.85
N ASP A 152 -21.28 7.07 -4.73
CA ASP A 152 -22.12 7.89 -3.86
C ASP A 152 -23.47 8.29 -4.48
N LYS A 153 -24.47 7.46 -4.24
CA LYS A 153 -25.84 7.62 -4.80
C LYS A 153 -26.69 8.71 -4.12
N ARG A 154 -26.12 9.58 -3.28
CA ARG A 154 -26.88 10.61 -2.55
C ARG A 154 -27.20 11.81 -3.44
N SER A 155 -28.48 12.09 -3.66
CA SER A 155 -28.95 13.12 -4.61
C SER A 155 -28.60 14.59 -4.29
N GLN A 156 -27.82 14.85 -3.24
CA GLN A 156 -27.31 16.18 -2.86
C GLN A 156 -25.80 16.18 -2.55
N MET A 157 -25.11 15.04 -2.66
CA MET A 157 -23.68 14.90 -2.37
C MET A 157 -23.09 13.79 -3.23
N ASP A 158 -22.00 14.12 -3.92
CA ASP A 158 -21.25 13.25 -4.81
C ASP A 158 -19.84 13.18 -4.20
N LEU A 159 -19.67 12.29 -3.23
CA LEU A 159 -18.48 12.15 -2.37
C LEU A 159 -18.08 10.67 -2.25
N ASP A 160 -17.54 10.15 -3.35
CA ASP A 160 -16.78 8.90 -3.40
C ASP A 160 -15.32 9.16 -3.86
N VAL A 161 -14.52 8.09 -4.00
CA VAL A 161 -13.12 8.18 -4.49
C VAL A 161 -12.99 8.15 -6.02
N ASN A 162 -14.08 8.33 -6.76
CA ASN A 162 -14.18 8.35 -8.23
C ASN A 162 -13.56 7.12 -8.92
N VAL A 163 -13.88 5.92 -8.44
CA VAL A 163 -13.32 4.65 -8.94
C VAL A 163 -14.11 4.07 -10.13
N ILE A 164 -15.40 4.39 -10.24
CA ILE A 164 -16.30 3.86 -11.28
C ILE A 164 -15.77 4.08 -12.72
N PRO A 165 -15.16 5.23 -13.10
CA PRO A 165 -14.57 5.39 -14.44
C PRO A 165 -13.37 4.46 -14.69
N VAL A 166 -12.56 4.20 -13.66
CA VAL A 166 -11.38 3.31 -13.74
C VAL A 166 -11.81 1.87 -14.01
N TRP A 167 -12.79 1.36 -13.28
CA TRP A 167 -13.34 0.04 -13.54
C TRP A 167 -14.04 -0.04 -14.91
N LYS A 168 -14.69 1.04 -15.37
CA LYS A 168 -15.26 1.14 -16.73
C LYS A 168 -14.20 1.12 -17.84
N SER A 169 -12.94 1.45 -17.57
CA SER A 169 -11.83 1.30 -18.53
C SER A 169 -11.21 -0.10 -18.55
N GLY A 170 -11.53 -0.95 -17.57
CA GLY A 170 -11.07 -2.33 -17.44
C GLY A 170 -9.94 -2.54 -16.43
N ILE A 171 -9.49 -1.47 -15.77
CA ILE A 171 -8.46 -1.49 -14.72
C ILE A 171 -9.11 -1.90 -13.39
N SER A 172 -8.46 -2.78 -12.63
CA SER A 172 -8.99 -3.40 -11.39
C SER A 172 -7.92 -3.84 -10.39
N GLY A 173 -6.69 -3.35 -10.54
CA GLY A 173 -5.51 -3.65 -9.71
C GLY A 173 -4.76 -4.91 -10.15
N LYS A 174 -5.10 -5.45 -11.32
CA LYS A 174 -4.73 -6.81 -11.72
C LYS A 174 -3.22 -6.95 -11.89
N GLY A 175 -2.66 -7.90 -11.15
CA GLY A 175 -1.25 -8.25 -11.20
C GLY A 175 -0.38 -7.52 -10.17
N VAL A 176 -0.85 -6.41 -9.61
CA VAL A 176 -0.21 -5.71 -8.50
C VAL A 176 -0.33 -6.53 -7.22
N VAL A 177 0.66 -6.42 -6.33
CA VAL A 177 0.68 -7.07 -5.01
C VAL A 177 0.61 -6.04 -3.90
N VAL A 178 -0.40 -6.15 -3.04
CA VAL A 178 -0.54 -5.35 -1.82
C VAL A 178 -0.39 -6.26 -0.60
N THR A 179 0.22 -5.79 0.48
CA THR A 179 0.21 -6.46 1.79
C THR A 179 -0.27 -5.52 2.90
N ILE A 180 -0.95 -6.09 3.88
CA ILE A 180 -1.45 -5.40 5.07
C ILE A 180 -0.54 -5.74 6.26
N LEU A 181 0.18 -4.77 6.82
CA LEU A 181 1.07 -4.97 7.97
C LEU A 181 0.29 -4.70 9.25
N ASP A 182 -0.20 -5.74 9.95
CA ASP A 182 -1.26 -5.56 10.96
C ASP A 182 -1.40 -6.76 11.94
N ASP A 183 -2.61 -7.03 12.45
CA ASP A 183 -2.95 -8.14 13.37
C ASP A 183 -3.16 -9.51 12.69
N GLY A 184 -3.18 -9.55 11.36
CA GLY A 184 -3.30 -10.76 10.54
C GLY A 184 -4.31 -10.62 9.41
N ILE A 185 -4.43 -11.68 8.59
CA ILE A 185 -5.42 -11.74 7.50
C ILE A 185 -6.13 -13.10 7.53
N GLU A 186 -7.47 -13.08 7.62
CA GLU A 186 -8.30 -14.27 7.49
C GLU A 186 -8.29 -14.73 6.02
N HIS A 187 -7.20 -15.38 5.62
CA HIS A 187 -6.90 -15.66 4.22
C HIS A 187 -7.87 -16.66 3.56
N ASN A 188 -8.72 -17.33 4.36
CA ASN A 188 -9.78 -18.23 3.92
C ASN A 188 -11.18 -17.60 3.97
N HIS A 189 -11.28 -16.30 4.30
CA HIS A 189 -12.50 -15.51 4.14
C HIS A 189 -12.98 -15.63 2.69
N THR A 190 -14.26 -15.96 2.47
CA THR A 190 -14.77 -16.26 1.10
C THR A 190 -14.61 -15.11 0.12
N ASP A 191 -14.50 -13.89 0.64
CA ASP A 191 -14.27 -12.69 -0.16
C ASP A 191 -12.78 -12.40 -0.44
N LEU A 192 -11.85 -13.02 0.29
CA LEU A 192 -10.40 -12.84 0.12
C LEU A 192 -9.71 -14.05 -0.54
N GLU A 193 -10.23 -15.27 -0.33
CA GLU A 193 -9.55 -16.56 -0.63
C GLU A 193 -9.00 -16.72 -2.07
N ARG A 194 -9.60 -16.05 -3.06
CA ARG A 194 -9.16 -16.09 -4.47
C ARG A 194 -8.06 -15.08 -4.79
N ASN A 195 -8.03 -13.95 -4.08
CA ASN A 195 -7.09 -12.86 -4.27
C ASN A 195 -5.90 -12.97 -3.30
N TYR A 196 -6.01 -13.81 -2.27
CA TYR A 196 -4.95 -14.08 -1.30
C TYR A 196 -3.65 -14.56 -1.95
N ASP A 197 -2.53 -14.01 -1.49
CA ASP A 197 -1.17 -14.33 -1.98
C ASP A 197 -0.23 -14.69 -0.81
N PRO A 198 0.10 -15.99 -0.64
CA PRO A 198 1.07 -16.44 0.37
C PRO A 198 2.46 -15.81 0.21
N ALA A 199 2.88 -15.43 -1.00
CA ALA A 199 4.18 -14.80 -1.21
C ALA A 199 4.18 -13.30 -0.89
N ALA A 200 3.02 -12.73 -0.56
CA ALA A 200 2.86 -11.40 0.02
C ALA A 200 2.63 -11.43 1.54
N SER A 201 2.76 -12.59 2.17
CA SER A 201 2.31 -12.86 3.55
C SER A 201 3.38 -13.52 4.42
N TRP A 202 3.31 -13.29 5.74
CA TRP A 202 4.18 -13.92 6.74
C TRP A 202 3.65 -13.67 8.17
N ASP A 203 3.92 -14.55 9.12
CA ASP A 203 3.69 -14.30 10.54
C ASP A 203 5.01 -13.97 11.28
N VAL A 204 5.14 -12.74 11.76
CA VAL A 204 6.33 -12.26 12.49
C VAL A 204 6.17 -12.42 14.01
N ASN A 205 4.95 -12.66 14.50
CA ASN A 205 4.67 -12.89 15.92
C ASN A 205 5.04 -14.32 16.34
N ASP A 206 4.59 -15.33 15.59
CA ASP A 206 4.84 -16.76 15.82
C ASP A 206 5.94 -17.34 14.90
N ASN A 207 6.43 -16.57 13.90
CA ASN A 207 7.57 -16.87 13.02
C ASN A 207 7.33 -18.06 12.07
N ASP A 208 6.27 -17.99 11.28
CA ASP A 208 5.90 -18.98 10.27
C ASP A 208 5.17 -18.33 9.05
N PRO A 209 4.82 -19.05 7.97
CA PRO A 209 4.27 -18.44 6.76
C PRO A 209 2.75 -18.17 6.79
N ASP A 210 2.00 -18.56 7.83
CA ASP A 210 0.53 -18.43 7.88
C ASP A 210 0.08 -17.23 8.75
N PRO A 211 -0.30 -16.08 8.16
CA PRO A 211 -0.66 -14.86 8.89
C PRO A 211 -2.08 -14.90 9.50
N PHE A 212 -2.62 -16.08 9.78
CA PHE A 212 -4.01 -16.26 10.18
C PHE A 212 -4.28 -15.60 11.55
N PRO A 213 -5.30 -14.72 11.67
CA PRO A 213 -5.54 -13.99 12.89
C PRO A 213 -5.98 -14.93 14.03
N ARG A 214 -5.30 -14.83 15.18
CA ARG A 214 -5.68 -15.54 16.40
C ARG A 214 -7.08 -15.08 16.85
N TYR A 215 -8.07 -15.95 16.66
CA TYR A 215 -9.42 -15.75 17.20
C TYR A 215 -9.42 -15.71 18.73
N ASP A 216 -10.18 -14.78 19.31
CA ASP A 216 -10.37 -14.63 20.75
C ASP A 216 -11.82 -14.18 21.08
N PRO A 217 -12.27 -14.21 22.35
CA PRO A 217 -13.63 -13.82 22.72
C PRO A 217 -14.01 -12.35 22.48
N THR A 218 -13.03 -11.45 22.32
CA THR A 218 -13.24 -10.02 22.04
C THR A 218 -13.19 -9.70 20.54
N ASN A 219 -12.66 -10.63 19.73
CA ASN A 219 -12.26 -10.41 18.34
C ASN A 219 -11.34 -9.20 18.20
N GLU A 220 -10.25 -9.14 18.96
CA GLU A 220 -9.28 -8.04 18.89
C GLU A 220 -8.63 -8.01 17.50
N ASN A 221 -8.09 -9.16 17.05
CA ASN A 221 -7.30 -9.39 15.83
C ASN A 221 -8.11 -9.39 14.51
N LYS A 222 -9.00 -8.40 14.32
CA LYS A 222 -9.91 -8.29 13.17
C LYS A 222 -9.51 -7.20 12.16
N HIS A 223 -8.49 -6.42 12.47
CA HIS A 223 -8.21 -5.14 11.84
C HIS A 223 -7.59 -5.34 10.45
N GLY A 224 -6.51 -6.12 10.33
CA GLY A 224 -5.88 -6.43 9.05
C GLY A 224 -6.82 -7.16 8.08
N THR A 225 -7.72 -7.99 8.60
CA THR A 225 -8.77 -8.67 7.81
C THR A 225 -9.81 -7.69 7.24
N ARG A 226 -10.10 -6.58 7.92
CA ARG A 226 -10.99 -5.51 7.42
C ARG A 226 -10.29 -4.66 6.36
N CYS A 227 -9.06 -4.26 6.62
CA CYS A 227 -8.21 -3.51 5.70
C CYS A 227 -7.97 -4.27 4.38
N ALA A 228 -7.75 -5.59 4.45
CA ALA A 228 -7.56 -6.44 3.27
C ALA A 228 -8.77 -6.42 2.30
N GLY A 229 -9.99 -6.37 2.85
CA GLY A 229 -11.22 -6.30 2.05
C GLY A 229 -11.39 -4.97 1.31
N GLU A 230 -11.01 -3.86 1.93
CA GLU A 230 -11.07 -2.53 1.30
C GLU A 230 -10.17 -2.43 0.06
N VAL A 231 -8.99 -3.06 0.13
CA VAL A 231 -8.09 -3.19 -1.01
C VAL A 231 -8.66 -4.17 -2.04
N ALA A 232 -8.95 -5.41 -1.65
CA ALA A 232 -9.04 -6.54 -2.59
C ALA A 232 -10.10 -7.61 -2.24
N ALA A 233 -11.18 -7.26 -1.53
CA ALA A 233 -12.39 -8.08 -1.55
C ALA A 233 -12.82 -8.34 -3.02
N GLN A 234 -13.29 -9.55 -3.29
CA GLN A 234 -13.60 -10.00 -4.63
C GLN A 234 -14.81 -9.27 -5.22
N ALA A 235 -14.98 -9.39 -6.53
CA ALA A 235 -16.15 -8.89 -7.25
C ALA A 235 -17.00 -10.03 -7.80
N ASN A 236 -18.32 -9.89 -7.66
CA ASN A 236 -19.37 -10.77 -8.16
C ASN A 236 -19.25 -12.22 -7.67
N ASN A 237 -19.06 -12.41 -6.36
CA ASN A 237 -19.11 -13.69 -5.66
C ASN A 237 -20.35 -13.85 -4.75
N SER A 238 -21.17 -12.80 -4.60
CA SER A 238 -22.31 -12.69 -3.70
C SER A 238 -21.95 -12.76 -2.20
N LYS A 239 -20.74 -12.32 -1.84
CA LYS A 239 -20.24 -12.15 -0.47
C LYS A 239 -19.95 -10.66 -0.23
N CYS A 240 -20.14 -10.20 1.01
CA CYS A 240 -19.92 -8.83 1.49
C CYS A 240 -20.05 -7.72 0.43
N GLY A 241 -18.94 -7.18 -0.05
CA GLY A 241 -18.88 -6.02 -0.96
C GLY A 241 -17.80 -6.24 -2.02
N VAL A 242 -17.09 -5.17 -2.39
CA VAL A 242 -16.05 -5.20 -3.43
C VAL A 242 -14.87 -4.32 -3.02
N GLY A 243 -13.64 -4.82 -3.18
CA GLY A 243 -12.43 -4.03 -2.92
C GLY A 243 -12.15 -3.02 -4.04
N VAL A 244 -11.50 -1.90 -3.71
CA VAL A 244 -11.10 -0.87 -4.69
C VAL A 244 -10.34 -1.49 -5.88
N ALA A 245 -9.48 -2.46 -5.58
CA ALA A 245 -8.64 -3.21 -6.48
C ALA A 245 -8.98 -4.72 -6.44
N TYR A 246 -10.24 -5.07 -6.68
CA TYR A 246 -10.80 -6.44 -6.59
C TYR A 246 -10.16 -7.55 -7.45
N ASN A 247 -9.16 -7.25 -8.30
CA ASN A 247 -8.32 -8.25 -9.00
C ASN A 247 -6.81 -8.14 -8.64
N ALA A 248 -6.44 -7.27 -7.70
CA ALA A 248 -5.10 -7.28 -7.10
C ALA A 248 -4.87 -8.53 -6.26
N ARG A 249 -3.59 -8.80 -5.98
CA ARG A 249 -3.18 -9.86 -5.05
C ARG A 249 -2.98 -9.24 -3.67
N ILE A 250 -3.53 -9.89 -2.64
CA ILE A 250 -3.53 -9.38 -1.26
C ILE A 250 -2.85 -10.36 -0.32
N GLY A 251 -1.83 -9.89 0.39
CA GLY A 251 -1.23 -10.58 1.52
C GLY A 251 -1.52 -9.86 2.83
N GLY A 252 -1.06 -10.46 3.91
CA GLY A 252 -1.04 -9.84 5.22
C GLY A 252 0.14 -10.32 6.04
N VAL A 253 0.64 -9.45 6.91
CA VAL A 253 1.72 -9.74 7.84
C VAL A 253 1.16 -9.61 9.25
N ARG A 254 1.07 -10.73 9.97
CA ARG A 254 0.68 -10.73 11.39
C ARG A 254 1.91 -10.31 12.20
N MET A 255 1.86 -9.09 12.71
CA MET A 255 2.94 -8.46 13.47
C MET A 255 2.47 -7.65 14.69
N LEU A 256 1.19 -7.25 14.76
CA LEU A 256 0.60 -6.55 15.91
C LEU A 256 0.06 -7.48 17.02
N ASP A 257 -0.20 -8.76 16.75
CA ASP A 257 -0.74 -9.73 17.72
C ASP A 257 0.36 -10.28 18.65
N GLY A 258 1.10 -9.39 19.31
CA GLY A 258 2.23 -9.75 20.13
C GLY A 258 3.12 -8.57 20.49
N ARG A 259 4.40 -8.85 20.76
CA ARG A 259 5.36 -7.82 21.16
C ARG A 259 6.06 -7.21 19.95
N VAL A 260 5.52 -6.09 19.46
CA VAL A 260 6.18 -5.23 18.47
C VAL A 260 7.54 -4.75 18.99
N THR A 261 8.54 -4.70 18.10
CA THR A 261 9.92 -4.24 18.34
C THR A 261 10.56 -3.82 17.01
N ASP A 262 11.63 -3.02 17.04
CA ASP A 262 12.42 -2.58 15.87
C ASP A 262 12.76 -3.73 14.88
N ARG A 263 13.00 -4.95 15.40
CA ARG A 263 13.20 -6.15 14.58
C ARG A 263 11.92 -6.59 13.85
N VAL A 264 10.81 -6.68 14.58
CA VAL A 264 9.50 -7.11 14.05
C VAL A 264 9.00 -6.12 13.00
N GLU A 265 9.16 -4.82 13.27
CA GLU A 265 8.82 -3.73 12.35
C GLU A 265 9.68 -3.81 11.08
N ALA A 266 11.00 -3.98 11.22
CA ALA A 266 11.93 -4.09 10.09
C ALA A 266 11.69 -5.32 9.21
N GLU A 267 11.43 -6.49 9.82
CA GLU A 267 11.10 -7.72 9.10
C GLU A 267 9.79 -7.58 8.33
N SER A 268 8.76 -6.98 8.95
CA SER A 268 7.47 -6.66 8.30
C SER A 268 7.63 -5.69 7.12
N LEU A 269 8.37 -4.59 7.33
CA LEU A 269 8.64 -3.56 6.32
C LEU A 269 9.54 -4.04 5.16
N SER A 270 10.20 -5.19 5.29
CA SER A 270 11.13 -5.73 4.30
C SER A 270 10.79 -7.15 3.82
N LEU A 271 9.54 -7.60 4.03
CA LEU A 271 9.03 -8.85 3.45
C LEU A 271 8.98 -8.77 1.92
N ASN A 272 9.69 -9.67 1.23
CA ASN A 272 9.60 -9.89 -0.22
C ASN A 272 9.52 -8.61 -1.12
N PRO A 273 10.43 -7.63 -0.97
CA PRO A 273 10.29 -6.31 -1.61
C PRO A 273 10.55 -6.30 -3.13
N GLN A 274 10.89 -7.43 -3.74
CA GLN A 274 10.93 -7.58 -5.20
C GLN A 274 9.60 -8.10 -5.79
N TYR A 275 8.64 -8.43 -4.92
CA TYR A 275 7.36 -9.07 -5.27
C TYR A 275 6.16 -8.25 -4.78
N ILE A 276 6.24 -7.71 -3.56
CA ILE A 276 5.22 -6.82 -3.00
C ILE A 276 5.43 -5.40 -3.58
N ASP A 277 4.38 -4.83 -4.18
CA ASP A 277 4.39 -3.46 -4.68
C ASP A 277 4.07 -2.44 -3.57
N ILE A 278 3.01 -2.71 -2.81
CA ILE A 278 2.40 -1.77 -1.85
C ILE A 278 2.30 -2.42 -0.47
N TYR A 279 2.70 -1.69 0.55
CA TYR A 279 2.57 -2.05 1.96
C TYR A 279 1.59 -1.04 2.57
N SER A 280 0.48 -1.51 3.13
CA SER A 280 -0.46 -0.68 3.87
C SER A 280 -0.28 -0.94 5.36
N ALA A 281 -0.04 0.11 6.13
CA ALA A 281 0.10 0.06 7.58
C ALA A 281 -0.79 1.11 8.25
N SER A 282 -1.23 0.81 9.46
CA SER A 282 -2.20 1.62 10.20
C SER A 282 -1.93 1.64 11.70
N TRP A 283 -0.64 1.55 12.04
CA TRP A 283 -0.06 1.51 13.37
C TRP A 283 1.09 2.52 13.47
N GLY A 284 1.47 2.85 14.71
CA GLY A 284 2.53 3.81 15.02
C GLY A 284 2.73 3.86 16.54
N PRO A 285 3.15 5.02 17.09
CA PRO A 285 3.16 5.30 18.52
C PRO A 285 1.76 5.25 19.15
N SER A 286 1.66 5.59 20.44
CA SER A 286 0.36 5.80 21.07
C SER A 286 -0.22 7.16 20.68
N ASP A 287 -1.40 7.14 20.06
CA ASP A 287 -2.27 8.28 19.69
C ASP A 287 -2.82 9.07 20.92
N ASP A 288 -1.97 9.38 21.91
CA ASP A 288 -2.36 9.80 23.26
C ASP A 288 -2.24 11.31 23.54
N GLY A 289 -1.80 12.10 22.55
CA GLY A 289 -1.55 13.54 22.71
C GLY A 289 -0.24 13.87 23.43
N MET A 290 0.58 12.87 23.78
CA MET A 290 1.81 13.03 24.59
C MET A 290 3.06 12.41 23.96
N THR A 291 2.91 11.32 23.24
CA THR A 291 4.02 10.49 22.74
C THR A 291 4.81 11.21 21.64
N VAL A 292 6.12 10.92 21.52
CA VAL A 292 6.96 11.35 20.39
C VAL A 292 7.91 10.19 20.10
N GLU A 293 7.63 9.43 19.06
CA GLU A 293 8.30 8.17 18.73
C GLU A 293 8.22 7.90 17.23
N GLY A 294 9.13 7.09 16.70
CA GLY A 294 9.23 6.79 15.28
C GLY A 294 10.10 5.56 15.01
N PRO A 295 10.32 5.20 13.75
CA PRO A 295 11.02 3.97 13.39
C PRO A 295 12.41 3.86 14.02
N GLY A 296 12.65 2.71 14.65
CA GLY A 296 13.95 2.34 15.19
C GLY A 296 15.04 2.23 14.11
N THR A 297 16.21 1.72 14.50
CA THR A 297 17.37 1.69 13.59
C THR A 297 17.18 0.66 12.47
N LEU A 298 16.55 -0.47 12.78
CA LEU A 298 16.26 -1.52 11.81
C LEU A 298 15.06 -1.13 10.92
N ALA A 299 13.98 -0.58 11.50
CA ALA A 299 12.81 -0.12 10.75
C ALA A 299 13.17 1.03 9.79
N SER A 300 13.99 2.00 10.24
CA SER A 300 14.54 3.06 9.39
C SER A 300 15.39 2.51 8.23
N ALA A 301 16.19 1.47 8.49
CA ALA A 301 16.97 0.79 7.46
C ALA A 301 16.10 -0.03 6.50
N ALA A 302 14.99 -0.61 6.97
CA ALA A 302 14.01 -1.33 6.16
C ALA A 302 13.31 -0.40 5.16
N PHE A 303 12.79 0.76 5.63
CA PHE A 303 12.24 1.81 4.74
C PHE A 303 13.24 2.24 3.66
N LEU A 304 14.48 2.55 4.06
CA LEU A 304 15.53 2.99 3.13
C LEU A 304 15.87 1.89 2.11
N ASN A 305 15.88 0.62 2.52
CA ASN A 305 16.10 -0.52 1.62
C ASN A 305 14.92 -0.70 0.65
N GLY A 306 13.68 -0.64 1.16
CA GLY A 306 12.45 -0.69 0.37
C GLY A 306 12.40 0.36 -0.72
N ILE A 307 12.54 1.65 -0.38
CA ILE A 307 12.47 2.76 -1.35
C ILE A 307 13.66 2.87 -2.30
N THR A 308 14.79 2.19 -2.03
CA THR A 308 15.98 2.19 -2.92
C THR A 308 16.14 0.93 -3.77
N LYS A 309 15.65 -0.22 -3.32
CA LYS A 309 15.84 -1.52 -4.00
C LYS A 309 14.53 -2.25 -4.31
N GLY A 310 13.45 -1.97 -3.59
CA GLY A 310 12.16 -2.61 -3.82
C GLY A 310 11.65 -2.43 -5.25
N ARG A 311 10.81 -3.35 -5.71
CA ARG A 311 10.19 -3.33 -7.05
C ARG A 311 11.23 -3.14 -8.17
N GLY A 312 12.35 -3.88 -8.11
CA GLY A 312 13.44 -3.77 -9.09
C GLY A 312 14.20 -2.44 -9.07
N GLY A 313 14.15 -1.69 -7.96
CA GLY A 313 14.76 -0.35 -7.83
C GLY A 313 13.79 0.81 -8.12
N LEU A 314 12.51 0.54 -8.38
CA LEU A 314 11.47 1.59 -8.42
C LEU A 314 11.09 2.08 -7.01
N GLY A 315 11.39 1.28 -5.99
CA GLY A 315 11.12 1.50 -4.58
C GLY A 315 9.72 1.02 -4.16
N SER A 316 9.68 0.29 -3.05
CA SER A 316 8.45 -0.10 -2.34
C SER A 316 7.59 1.12 -2.02
N ILE A 317 6.26 0.97 -2.09
CA ILE A 317 5.32 2.03 -1.71
C ILE A 317 4.76 1.70 -0.33
N TYR A 318 5.00 2.57 0.65
CA TYR A 318 4.43 2.45 2.00
C TYR A 318 3.28 3.45 2.15
N ILE A 319 2.05 2.97 2.31
CA ILE A 319 0.87 3.78 2.63
C ILE A 319 0.65 3.73 4.14
N TRP A 320 0.42 4.89 4.76
CA TRP A 320 0.30 5.01 6.21
C TRP A 320 -0.95 5.77 6.61
N ALA A 321 -1.64 5.32 7.66
CA ALA A 321 -2.69 6.09 8.30
C ALA A 321 -2.09 7.24 9.12
N SER A 322 -2.73 8.40 9.15
CA SER A 322 -2.21 9.58 9.86
C SER A 322 -2.51 9.63 11.37
N GLY A 323 -2.87 8.51 12.01
CA GLY A 323 -3.21 8.45 13.46
C GLY A 323 -4.67 8.82 13.79
N ASN A 324 -5.10 8.49 15.02
CA ASN A 324 -6.47 8.65 15.53
C ASN A 324 -6.54 9.54 16.81
N GLY A 325 -5.44 10.22 17.15
CA GLY A 325 -5.25 11.02 18.36
C GLY A 325 -5.92 12.40 18.35
N GLY A 326 -6.70 12.75 17.32
CA GLY A 326 -7.36 14.07 17.19
C GLY A 326 -8.33 14.44 18.32
N ARG A 327 -8.66 13.52 19.23
CA ARG A 327 -9.42 13.77 20.48
C ARG A 327 -8.56 14.19 21.68
N HIS A 328 -7.25 14.02 21.57
CA HIS A 328 -6.23 14.31 22.60
C HIS A 328 -5.36 15.52 22.20
N ASP A 329 -5.81 16.30 21.21
CA ASP A 329 -5.07 17.35 20.53
C ASP A 329 -3.71 16.86 19.98
N ASP A 330 -3.63 15.60 19.53
CA ASP A 330 -2.39 15.05 18.99
C ASP A 330 -2.06 15.58 17.58
N SER A 331 -0.81 15.40 17.16
CA SER A 331 -0.32 15.77 15.84
C SER A 331 0.69 14.77 15.32
N CYS A 332 0.31 14.10 14.26
CA CYS A 332 1.03 13.16 13.42
C CYS A 332 2.40 13.62 12.85
N ASN A 333 2.89 14.83 13.19
CA ASN A 333 4.30 15.20 13.05
C ASN A 333 5.16 14.78 14.27
N CYS A 334 4.55 14.19 15.30
CA CYS A 334 5.18 13.53 16.44
C CYS A 334 5.28 12.00 16.28
N ASP A 335 4.61 11.43 15.27
CA ASP A 335 4.84 10.08 14.78
C ASP A 335 5.86 10.10 13.64
N GLY A 336 7.01 9.45 13.84
CA GLY A 336 8.07 9.34 12.84
C GLY A 336 7.77 8.38 11.69
N TYR A 337 6.74 7.54 11.78
CA TYR A 337 6.29 6.67 10.69
C TYR A 337 5.51 7.48 9.65
N THR A 338 4.46 8.19 10.06
CA THR A 338 3.63 9.01 9.17
C THR A 338 4.27 10.37 8.82
N ALA A 339 5.24 10.86 9.60
CA ALA A 339 6.10 12.00 9.25
C ALA A 339 7.31 11.63 8.37
N SER A 340 7.50 10.34 8.04
CA SER A 340 8.57 9.89 7.15
C SER A 340 8.36 10.38 5.72
N ILE A 341 9.44 10.74 5.03
CA ILE A 341 9.38 11.05 3.59
C ILE A 341 9.15 9.79 2.73
N TYR A 342 9.35 8.60 3.30
CA TYR A 342 9.25 7.31 2.61
C TYR A 342 7.83 6.72 2.64
N THR A 343 6.96 7.27 3.48
CA THR A 343 5.55 6.89 3.57
C THR A 343 4.67 7.87 2.78
N LEU A 344 3.46 7.42 2.44
CA LEU A 344 2.41 8.23 1.86
C LEU A 344 1.31 8.32 2.93
N SER A 345 1.39 9.36 3.77
CA SER A 345 0.47 9.63 4.88
C SER A 345 -0.92 10.03 4.36
N ILE A 346 -1.94 9.33 4.87
CA ILE A 346 -3.35 9.47 4.49
C ILE A 346 -4.23 9.75 5.71
N SER A 347 -4.91 10.90 5.67
CA SER A 347 -5.97 11.29 6.61
C SER A 347 -7.36 10.81 6.19
N SER A 348 -8.36 10.98 7.06
CA SER A 348 -9.77 10.68 6.78
C SER A 348 -10.62 11.92 6.52
N SER A 349 -11.64 11.76 5.67
CA SER A 349 -12.84 12.58 5.62
C SER A 349 -14.06 11.74 6.00
N SER A 350 -15.03 12.35 6.69
CA SER A 350 -16.36 11.76 6.89
C SER A 350 -17.17 11.69 5.60
N ASP A 351 -18.33 11.02 5.66
CA ASP A 351 -19.32 10.98 4.59
C ASP A 351 -19.98 12.34 4.28
N HIS A 352 -19.68 13.40 5.03
CA HIS A 352 -20.13 14.76 4.74
C HIS A 352 -19.03 15.65 4.14
N GLY A 353 -17.79 15.17 4.00
CA GLY A 353 -16.66 16.00 3.57
C GLY A 353 -16.08 16.86 4.71
N GLU A 354 -16.15 16.38 5.95
CA GLU A 354 -15.67 17.06 7.16
C GLU A 354 -14.59 16.21 7.86
N SER A 355 -13.67 16.86 8.59
CA SER A 355 -12.59 16.17 9.32
C SER A 355 -13.18 15.37 10.48
N PRO A 356 -12.97 14.03 10.56
CA PRO A 356 -13.44 13.23 11.67
C PRO A 356 -12.79 13.62 12.99
N TRP A 357 -13.50 13.40 14.11
CA TRP A 357 -13.06 13.73 15.47
C TRP A 357 -11.78 13.02 15.95
N TYR A 358 -11.34 11.99 15.22
CA TYR A 358 -10.11 11.24 15.51
C TYR A 358 -8.95 11.65 14.59
N SER A 359 -9.22 12.23 13.41
CA SER A 359 -8.16 12.47 12.42
C SER A 359 -7.20 13.53 12.94
N GLU A 360 -5.92 13.21 12.99
CA GLU A 360 -4.89 14.16 13.36
C GLU A 360 -4.56 15.14 12.23
N ALA A 361 -3.92 16.25 12.60
CA ALA A 361 -3.50 17.30 11.67
C ALA A 361 -2.00 17.56 11.80
N CYS A 362 -1.29 17.49 10.67
CA CYS A 362 0.15 17.70 10.58
C CYS A 362 0.52 18.03 9.12
N ALA A 363 1.60 18.79 8.92
CA ALA A 363 2.03 19.16 7.57
C ALA A 363 2.69 18.02 6.77
N SER A 364 2.91 16.85 7.39
CA SER A 364 3.39 15.63 6.73
C SER A 364 2.31 14.88 5.94
N THR A 365 1.02 15.04 6.30
CA THR A 365 -0.11 14.44 5.57
C THR A 365 -0.07 14.85 4.11
N LEU A 366 -0.20 13.85 3.21
CA LEU A 366 -0.05 14.05 1.78
C LEU A 366 -1.43 14.11 1.10
N ALA A 367 -2.38 13.25 1.50
CA ALA A 367 -3.74 13.29 0.98
C ALA A 367 -4.78 12.70 1.96
N THR A 368 -6.02 12.59 1.50
CA THR A 368 -7.18 12.10 2.25
C THR A 368 -7.93 11.03 1.48
N THR A 369 -8.51 10.04 2.17
CA THR A 369 -9.61 9.22 1.63
C THR A 369 -10.80 9.25 2.59
N LEU A 370 -11.83 8.48 2.29
CA LEU A 370 -13.07 8.45 3.07
C LEU A 370 -12.95 7.47 4.25
N SER A 371 -13.69 7.74 5.32
CA SER A 371 -13.88 6.83 6.45
C SER A 371 -15.13 7.28 7.23
N SER A 372 -15.31 6.74 8.43
CA SER A 372 -16.32 7.14 9.41
C SER A 372 -16.14 8.58 9.93
N GLY A 373 -17.16 9.13 10.59
CA GLY A 373 -17.00 10.37 11.36
C GLY A 373 -17.85 10.43 12.63
N ALA A 374 -18.80 11.36 12.66
CA ALA A 374 -19.70 11.63 13.77
C ALA A 374 -20.73 10.52 14.00
N HIS A 375 -21.50 10.62 15.08
CA HIS A 375 -22.53 9.64 15.40
C HIS A 375 -23.75 9.80 14.47
N GLY A 376 -23.98 8.81 13.60
CA GLY A 376 -25.08 8.78 12.63
C GLY A 376 -24.62 8.88 11.18
N GLU A 377 -23.36 9.26 10.95
CA GLU A 377 -22.70 9.21 9.64
C GLU A 377 -22.42 7.78 9.20
N LYS A 378 -22.31 7.57 7.88
CA LYS A 378 -21.89 6.28 7.30
C LYS A 378 -20.44 5.93 7.72
N ARG A 379 -20.10 4.66 7.49
CA ARG A 379 -18.83 4.04 7.89
C ARG A 379 -18.28 3.21 6.74
N ILE A 380 -17.09 2.65 6.92
CA ILE A 380 -16.54 1.68 5.99
C ILE A 380 -17.26 0.33 6.12
N VAL A 381 -17.55 -0.23 4.95
CA VAL A 381 -18.19 -1.51 4.72
C VAL A 381 -17.14 -2.45 4.12
N THR A 382 -16.83 -3.58 4.76
CA THR A 382 -15.74 -4.49 4.34
C THR A 382 -15.91 -5.90 4.95
N THR A 383 -14.94 -6.78 4.72
CA THR A 383 -14.78 -8.12 5.32
C THR A 383 -14.54 -8.06 6.83
N ASP A 384 -14.86 -9.12 7.57
CA ASP A 384 -14.68 -9.19 9.03
C ASP A 384 -14.44 -10.65 9.48
N LEU A 385 -13.89 -10.84 10.69
CA LEU A 385 -13.55 -12.19 11.18
C LEU A 385 -14.73 -13.17 11.23
N HIS A 386 -14.40 -14.47 11.24
CA HIS A 386 -15.31 -15.61 11.22
C HIS A 386 -16.09 -15.71 9.91
N ASN A 387 -15.45 -15.32 8.81
CA ASN A 387 -16.02 -15.20 7.47
C ASN A 387 -17.29 -14.34 7.50
N GLN A 388 -17.22 -13.12 8.03
CA GLN A 388 -18.35 -12.20 8.19
C GLN A 388 -18.16 -10.89 7.41
N CYS A 389 -19.17 -10.02 7.45
CA CYS A 389 -19.13 -8.71 6.82
C CYS A 389 -19.39 -7.64 7.89
N THR A 390 -18.77 -6.47 7.74
CA THR A 390 -18.94 -5.34 8.66
C THR A 390 -19.37 -4.08 7.92
N GLU A 391 -20.26 -3.31 8.53
CA GLU A 391 -20.62 -1.93 8.15
C GLU A 391 -20.06 -0.93 9.19
N ARG A 392 -19.00 -1.35 9.90
CA ARG A 392 -18.54 -0.72 11.14
C ARG A 392 -17.02 -0.71 11.26
N HIS A 393 -16.31 -0.52 10.14
CA HIS A 393 -14.91 -0.12 10.18
C HIS A 393 -14.79 1.41 10.16
N THR A 394 -13.74 1.94 10.80
CA THR A 394 -13.65 3.30 11.33
C THR A 394 -12.19 3.67 11.61
N GLY A 395 -11.85 4.96 11.63
CA GLY A 395 -10.50 5.44 11.89
C GLY A 395 -9.76 5.82 10.61
N THR A 396 -8.61 6.49 10.74
CA THR A 396 -7.66 6.73 9.63
C THR A 396 -7.08 5.42 9.11
N SER A 397 -7.10 4.39 9.96
CA SER A 397 -6.74 3.01 9.66
C SER A 397 -7.56 2.35 8.55
N ALA A 398 -8.77 2.85 8.24
CA ALA A 398 -9.55 2.43 7.07
C ALA A 398 -9.28 3.31 5.84
N SER A 399 -8.80 4.55 6.04
CA SER A 399 -8.46 5.45 4.93
C SER A 399 -7.18 5.03 4.18
N ALA A 400 -6.17 4.50 4.89
CA ALA A 400 -4.94 4.01 4.27
C ALA A 400 -5.14 2.80 3.32
N PRO A 401 -5.91 1.74 3.68
CA PRO A 401 -6.25 0.65 2.77
C PRO A 401 -6.94 1.11 1.47
N LEU A 402 -7.92 2.02 1.55
CA LEU A 402 -8.56 2.58 0.36
C LEU A 402 -7.54 3.28 -0.56
N ALA A 403 -6.60 4.03 0.00
CA ALA A 403 -5.51 4.63 -0.76
C ALA A 403 -4.59 3.58 -1.40
N GLY A 404 -4.23 2.51 -0.67
CA GLY A 404 -3.46 1.38 -1.20
C GLY A 404 -4.15 0.71 -2.39
N GLY A 405 -5.47 0.53 -2.32
CA GLY A 405 -6.29 0.08 -3.45
C GLY A 405 -6.23 1.02 -4.65
N ILE A 406 -6.39 2.33 -4.45
CA ILE A 406 -6.33 3.32 -5.55
C ILE A 406 -4.95 3.33 -6.22
N ILE A 407 -3.86 3.23 -5.43
CA ILE A 407 -2.51 3.15 -5.98
C ILE A 407 -2.27 1.82 -6.73
N ALA A 408 -2.92 0.72 -6.34
CA ALA A 408 -2.88 -0.52 -7.11
C ALA A 408 -3.54 -0.37 -8.50
N LEU A 409 -4.60 0.43 -8.64
CA LEU A 409 -5.16 0.77 -9.96
C LEU A 409 -4.15 1.57 -10.81
N ALA A 410 -3.42 2.51 -10.19
CA ALA A 410 -2.38 3.29 -10.85
C ALA A 410 -1.18 2.43 -11.31
N LEU A 411 -0.80 1.41 -10.52
CA LEU A 411 0.28 0.49 -10.88
C LEU A 411 -0.12 -0.55 -11.94
N GLU A 412 -1.39 -0.93 -12.07
CA GLU A 412 -1.83 -1.71 -13.24
C GLU A 412 -1.70 -0.87 -14.53
N GLN A 413 -2.09 0.41 -14.48
CA GLN A 413 -1.93 1.33 -15.61
C GLN A 413 -0.46 1.62 -15.94
N ASN A 414 0.41 1.73 -14.93
CA ASN A 414 1.83 1.99 -15.12
C ASN A 414 2.69 1.35 -14.01
N PRO A 415 3.15 0.09 -14.21
CA PRO A 415 3.96 -0.59 -13.19
C PRO A 415 5.35 0.03 -13.01
N LYS A 416 5.78 0.96 -13.89
CA LYS A 416 7.08 1.62 -13.86
C LYS A 416 7.13 2.89 -13.00
N LEU A 417 6.03 3.29 -12.37
CA LEU A 417 6.05 4.40 -11.42
C LEU A 417 6.96 4.06 -10.23
N THR A 418 7.85 4.98 -9.89
CA THR A 418 8.63 4.94 -8.65
C THR A 418 7.80 5.39 -7.46
N TRP A 419 8.26 5.12 -6.24
CA TRP A 419 7.60 5.60 -5.00
C TRP A 419 7.39 7.14 -5.00
N ARG A 420 8.35 7.89 -5.53
CA ARG A 420 8.24 9.35 -5.74
C ARG A 420 7.26 9.73 -6.83
N ASP A 421 7.22 9.00 -7.94
CA ASP A 421 6.25 9.26 -9.01
C ASP A 421 4.82 9.16 -8.50
N VAL A 422 4.54 8.18 -7.63
CA VAL A 422 3.22 8.01 -6.99
C VAL A 422 2.89 9.16 -6.05
N GLN A 423 3.82 9.59 -5.18
CA GLN A 423 3.62 10.79 -4.35
C GLN A 423 3.36 12.04 -5.21
N HIS A 424 4.14 12.27 -6.28
CA HIS A 424 3.93 13.37 -7.23
C HIS A 424 2.57 13.30 -7.93
N ILE A 425 2.12 12.12 -8.36
CA ILE A 425 0.79 11.95 -8.95
C ILE A 425 -0.27 12.39 -7.94
N VAL A 426 -0.26 11.83 -6.73
CA VAL A 426 -1.25 12.16 -5.69
C VAL A 426 -1.31 13.67 -5.40
N VAL A 427 -0.16 14.32 -5.18
CA VAL A 427 -0.07 15.77 -4.95
C VAL A 427 -0.72 16.60 -6.06
N HIS A 428 -0.62 16.15 -7.32
CA HIS A 428 -1.14 16.88 -8.48
C HIS A 428 -2.55 16.47 -8.93
N THR A 429 -3.08 15.34 -8.45
CA THR A 429 -4.44 14.87 -8.78
C THR A 429 -5.45 15.07 -7.66
N ALA A 430 -5.01 15.16 -6.40
CA ALA A 430 -5.87 15.25 -5.23
C ALA A 430 -6.92 16.38 -5.35
N ASN A 431 -8.12 16.08 -4.90
CA ASN A 431 -9.31 16.89 -5.12
C ASN A 431 -9.75 17.56 -3.81
N TRP A 432 -9.32 18.80 -3.60
CA TRP A 432 -9.76 19.61 -2.45
C TRP A 432 -11.23 20.07 -2.54
N ILE A 433 -11.85 20.03 -3.73
CA ILE A 433 -13.15 20.64 -4.03
C ILE A 433 -14.33 20.07 -3.19
N PRO A 434 -14.40 18.75 -2.88
CA PRO A 434 -15.43 18.23 -1.97
C PRO A 434 -15.20 18.70 -0.51
N LEU A 435 -13.94 18.83 -0.11
CA LEU A 435 -13.49 19.16 1.25
C LEU A 435 -13.37 20.68 1.52
N LYS A 436 -13.70 21.53 0.53
CA LYS A 436 -13.59 23.00 0.55
C LYS A 436 -14.40 23.73 1.65
N ARG A 437 -15.15 23.00 2.48
CA ARG A 437 -15.96 23.56 3.57
C ARG A 437 -15.13 23.88 4.81
N ASP A 438 -13.97 23.25 4.96
CA ASP A 438 -13.00 23.61 5.99
C ASP A 438 -12.37 24.99 5.69
N PRO A 439 -12.26 25.90 6.68
CA PRO A 439 -11.79 27.27 6.45
C PRO A 439 -10.26 27.40 6.38
N GLU A 440 -9.50 26.32 6.60
CA GLU A 440 -8.04 26.36 6.73
C GLU A 440 -7.29 25.97 5.44
N TRP A 441 -8.00 25.75 4.33
CA TRP A 441 -7.40 25.61 3.01
C TRP A 441 -6.57 26.84 2.62
N ARG A 442 -5.29 26.62 2.30
CA ARG A 442 -4.33 27.62 1.83
C ARG A 442 -3.91 27.26 0.40
N MET A 443 -3.50 28.24 -0.40
CA MET A 443 -2.74 27.98 -1.63
C MET A 443 -1.25 28.10 -1.34
N ASN A 444 -0.47 27.15 -1.83
CA ASN A 444 0.98 27.16 -1.72
C ASN A 444 1.63 28.08 -2.79
N GLY A 445 2.96 28.20 -2.78
CA GLY A 445 3.74 29.09 -3.63
C GLY A 445 3.61 28.81 -5.14
N ILE A 446 3.14 27.62 -5.53
CA ILE A 446 2.85 27.24 -6.92
C ILE A 446 1.35 27.09 -7.22
N GLY A 447 0.47 27.45 -6.27
CA GLY A 447 -0.99 27.46 -6.46
C GLY A 447 -1.70 26.12 -6.20
N LEU A 448 -1.01 25.12 -5.65
CA LEU A 448 -1.67 23.92 -5.14
C LEU A 448 -2.43 24.24 -3.85
N HIS A 449 -3.57 23.61 -3.62
CA HIS A 449 -4.34 23.77 -2.39
C HIS A 449 -3.84 22.78 -1.33
N VAL A 450 -3.62 23.26 -0.10
CA VAL A 450 -3.09 22.48 1.02
C VAL A 450 -3.86 22.78 2.32
N ASN A 451 -4.00 21.79 3.20
CA ASN A 451 -4.69 21.91 4.49
C ASN A 451 -4.07 20.93 5.49
N GLU A 452 -3.78 21.38 6.72
CA GLU A 452 -3.12 20.58 7.76
C GLU A 452 -3.87 19.28 8.13
N LYS A 453 -5.18 19.18 7.91
CA LYS A 453 -5.98 17.96 8.15
C LYS A 453 -6.00 17.02 6.96
N PHE A 454 -5.95 17.56 5.74
CA PHE A 454 -6.33 16.85 4.51
C PHE A 454 -5.19 16.68 3.48
N GLY A 455 -4.01 17.25 3.74
CA GLY A 455 -2.92 17.33 2.76
C GLY A 455 -3.35 18.12 1.52
N PHE A 456 -3.16 17.55 0.33
CA PHE A 456 -3.60 18.13 -0.94
C PHE A 456 -5.08 17.84 -1.29
N GLY A 457 -5.80 17.04 -0.49
CA GLY A 457 -7.24 16.77 -0.64
C GLY A 457 -7.58 15.30 -0.85
N LEU A 458 -8.81 15.05 -1.31
CA LEU A 458 -9.35 13.70 -1.50
C LEU A 458 -8.69 12.98 -2.68
N LEU A 459 -8.34 11.70 -2.54
CA LEU A 459 -7.90 10.89 -3.68
C LEU A 459 -9.04 10.72 -4.70
N ASP A 460 -8.71 10.95 -5.98
CA ASP A 460 -9.61 10.82 -7.12
C ASP A 460 -8.99 9.78 -8.06
N ALA A 461 -9.52 8.56 -8.03
CA ALA A 461 -8.90 7.39 -8.64
C ALA A 461 -8.80 7.52 -10.17
N ASP A 462 -9.84 8.08 -10.83
CA ASP A 462 -9.81 8.38 -12.26
C ASP A 462 -8.68 9.36 -12.61
N ARG A 463 -8.52 10.47 -11.87
CA ARG A 463 -7.40 11.41 -12.10
C ARG A 463 -6.04 10.76 -11.87
N ILE A 464 -5.89 9.97 -10.80
CA ILE A 464 -4.65 9.26 -10.46
C ILE A 464 -4.26 8.31 -11.59
N VAL A 465 -5.20 7.49 -12.08
CA VAL A 465 -4.98 6.55 -13.18
C VAL A 465 -4.74 7.28 -14.52
N GLN A 466 -5.48 8.34 -14.83
CA GLN A 466 -5.23 9.15 -16.04
C GLN A 466 -3.86 9.82 -16.03
N MET A 467 -3.43 10.36 -14.88
CA MET A 467 -2.09 10.96 -14.74
C MET A 467 -0.97 9.91 -14.68
N ALA A 468 -1.26 8.67 -14.28
CA ALA A 468 -0.30 7.56 -14.31
C ALA A 468 0.05 7.08 -15.74
N ASN A 469 -0.76 7.40 -16.76
CA ASN A 469 -0.62 6.88 -18.13
C ASN A 469 0.83 6.97 -18.66
N PRO A 470 1.47 5.83 -19.04
CA PRO A 470 2.88 5.79 -19.44
C PRO A 470 3.21 6.47 -20.77
N GLU A 471 2.22 6.91 -21.55
CA GLU A 471 2.43 7.71 -22.77
C GLU A 471 2.61 9.22 -22.46
N THR A 472 2.03 9.70 -21.36
CA THR A 472 1.99 11.13 -20.99
C THR A 472 2.82 11.44 -19.75
N PHE A 473 2.81 10.55 -18.77
CA PHE A 473 3.64 10.63 -17.56
C PHE A 473 5.11 10.38 -17.89
N LYS A 474 6.00 11.06 -17.15
CA LYS A 474 7.45 10.85 -17.25
C LYS A 474 8.00 10.86 -15.83
N THR A 475 8.67 9.77 -15.46
CA THR A 475 9.32 9.62 -14.15
C THR A 475 10.13 10.84 -13.79
N VAL A 476 9.96 11.31 -12.55
CA VAL A 476 10.53 12.57 -12.09
C VAL A 476 12.06 12.50 -12.03
N PRO A 477 12.76 13.65 -12.14
CA PRO A 477 14.22 13.66 -12.11
C PRO A 477 14.80 13.05 -10.82
N THR A 478 16.08 12.69 -10.85
CA THR A 478 16.78 12.04 -9.74
C THR A 478 16.67 12.84 -8.44
N LYS A 479 16.21 12.20 -7.35
CA LYS A 479 16.11 12.81 -6.01
C LYS A 479 17.44 13.47 -5.63
N LYS A 480 17.34 14.70 -5.15
CA LYS A 480 18.40 15.46 -4.50
C LYS A 480 18.10 15.60 -3.02
N GLU A 481 19.12 15.99 -2.27
CA GLU A 481 19.04 16.15 -0.82
C GLU A 481 20.00 17.26 -0.40
N CYS A 482 19.48 18.48 -0.33
CA CYS A 482 20.26 19.64 0.09
C CYS A 482 20.18 19.75 1.62
N LYS A 483 21.28 19.37 2.28
CA LYS A 483 21.45 19.47 3.73
C LYS A 483 22.13 20.80 4.06
N GLY A 484 21.41 21.66 4.78
CA GLY A 484 21.97 22.86 5.37
C GLY A 484 23.00 22.54 6.46
N LYS A 485 23.80 23.53 6.82
CA LYS A 485 24.70 23.43 7.98
C LYS A 485 23.87 23.25 9.27
N THR A 486 24.31 22.37 10.17
CA THR A 486 23.73 22.29 11.52
C THR A 486 24.20 23.49 12.34
N PHE A 487 23.26 24.24 12.92
CA PHE A 487 23.57 25.39 13.78
C PHE A 487 23.41 24.97 15.24
N THR A 488 24.47 25.15 16.03
CA THR A 488 24.56 24.76 17.45
C THR A 488 24.58 25.96 18.40
N ASP A 489 24.30 27.16 17.89
CA ASP A 489 24.26 28.41 18.66
C ASP A 489 22.97 28.48 19.47
N ALA A 490 23.00 27.91 20.69
CA ALA A 490 21.82 27.75 21.52
C ALA A 490 21.02 29.05 21.72
N ARG A 491 19.70 29.00 21.48
CA ARG A 491 18.77 30.15 21.61
C ARG A 491 17.76 29.88 22.71
N SER A 492 17.60 30.84 23.63
CA SER A 492 16.61 30.74 24.70
C SER A 492 15.19 30.81 24.14
N LEU A 493 14.34 29.89 24.60
CA LEU A 493 12.90 29.88 24.40
C LEU A 493 12.20 30.37 25.67
N ARG A 494 11.12 31.13 25.51
CA ARG A 494 10.37 31.80 26.59
C ARG A 494 8.87 31.76 26.33
N TRP A 495 8.08 31.57 27.37
CA TRP A 495 6.62 31.61 27.30
C TRP A 495 6.04 32.95 26.78
N ASP A 496 6.74 34.08 26.98
CA ASP A 496 6.19 35.42 26.72
C ASP A 496 6.65 36.08 25.40
N GLN A 497 7.56 35.45 24.64
CA GLN A 497 8.09 36.00 23.38
C GLN A 497 8.43 34.87 22.38
N PRO A 498 7.99 34.96 21.10
CA PRO A 498 8.38 33.99 20.07
C PRO A 498 9.86 34.14 19.69
N LEU A 499 10.55 33.02 19.48
CA LEU A 499 11.82 32.98 18.76
C LEU A 499 11.53 32.97 17.26
N VAL A 500 12.11 33.93 16.53
CA VAL A 500 12.00 34.03 15.06
C VAL A 500 13.39 34.07 14.44
N LEU A 501 13.68 33.09 13.59
CA LEU A 501 14.93 32.99 12.85
C LEU A 501 14.65 33.15 11.34
N GLU A 502 15.37 34.08 10.70
CA GLU A 502 15.41 34.20 9.24
C GLU A 502 16.63 33.43 8.71
N ILE A 503 16.37 32.52 7.76
CA ILE A 503 17.32 31.51 7.29
C ILE A 503 17.48 31.68 5.77
N GLU A 504 18.63 32.17 5.33
CA GLU A 504 18.88 32.43 3.90
C GLU A 504 19.30 31.16 3.15
N SER A 505 18.40 30.61 2.33
CA SER A 505 18.64 29.40 1.54
C SER A 505 19.12 29.71 0.12
N ASP A 506 20.24 29.13 -0.31
CA ASP A 506 20.64 29.08 -1.73
C ASP A 506 20.14 27.81 -2.45
N GLY A 507 19.51 26.88 -1.74
CA GLY A 507 19.05 25.60 -2.29
C GLY A 507 20.18 24.67 -2.75
N CYS A 508 21.38 24.80 -2.18
CA CYS A 508 22.62 24.16 -2.62
C CYS A 508 23.04 24.57 -4.05
N GLN A 509 22.90 25.85 -4.39
CA GLN A 509 23.19 26.35 -5.74
C GLN A 509 24.63 26.03 -6.16
N HIS A 510 24.81 25.62 -7.42
CA HIS A 510 26.09 25.19 -8.00
C HIS A 510 26.71 23.90 -7.43
N LEU A 511 26.09 23.27 -6.42
CA LEU A 511 26.48 21.94 -5.94
C LEU A 511 25.76 20.84 -6.76
N LYS A 512 26.18 19.58 -6.57
CA LYS A 512 25.53 18.41 -7.21
C LYS A 512 24.14 18.16 -6.60
N GLU A 513 23.93 18.63 -5.37
CA GLU A 513 22.77 18.48 -4.51
C GLU A 513 21.76 19.63 -4.66
N GLU A 514 21.96 20.56 -5.61
CA GLU A 514 21.07 21.69 -5.89
C GLU A 514 19.60 21.27 -6.06
N ILE A 515 18.69 22.00 -5.42
CA ILE A 515 17.23 21.85 -5.56
C ILE A 515 16.61 23.16 -6.00
N ARG A 516 15.72 23.06 -6.99
CA ARG A 516 14.88 24.16 -7.48
C ARG A 516 13.39 23.81 -7.40
N TYR A 517 13.05 22.53 -7.22
CA TYR A 517 11.68 22.03 -7.15
C TYR A 517 11.58 21.12 -5.93
N LEU A 518 10.90 21.60 -4.88
CA LEU A 518 10.73 20.84 -3.64
C LEU A 518 9.83 19.62 -3.80
N GLU A 519 10.08 18.63 -2.96
CA GLU A 519 9.19 17.52 -2.65
C GLU A 519 8.85 17.63 -1.16
N HIS A 520 9.72 17.08 -0.32
CA HIS A 520 9.61 17.13 1.14
C HIS A 520 10.56 18.19 1.73
N VAL A 521 10.15 18.83 2.81
CA VAL A 521 11.02 19.67 3.65
C VAL A 521 11.06 19.06 5.04
N GLN A 522 12.26 18.90 5.61
CA GLN A 522 12.45 18.51 7.00
C GLN A 522 13.18 19.61 7.77
N LEU A 523 12.71 19.88 8.99
CA LEU A 523 13.36 20.75 9.94
C LEU A 523 13.75 19.92 11.16
N VAL A 524 15.04 19.58 11.24
CA VAL A 524 15.60 18.77 12.32
C VAL A 524 15.87 19.69 13.51
N LEU A 525 15.26 19.43 14.66
CA LEU A 525 15.32 20.29 15.86
C LEU A 525 15.70 19.52 17.12
N SER A 526 16.63 20.07 17.91
CA SER A 526 16.83 19.73 19.31
C SER A 526 16.37 20.88 20.19
N ILE A 527 15.34 20.64 21.00
CA ILE A 527 14.72 21.63 21.89
C ILE A 527 14.62 21.03 23.29
N GLU A 528 15.21 21.69 24.28
CA GLU A 528 14.85 21.52 25.68
C GLU A 528 13.72 22.49 26.01
N TYR A 529 12.65 22.05 26.69
CA TYR A 529 11.56 22.93 27.13
C TYR A 529 10.80 22.34 28.32
N THR A 530 10.44 23.15 29.31
CA THR A 530 9.84 22.68 30.58
C THR A 530 8.45 22.04 30.45
N ARG A 531 7.77 22.20 29.31
CA ARG A 531 6.52 21.49 28.98
C ARG A 531 6.34 21.43 27.47
N ARG A 532 6.65 20.28 26.86
CA ARG A 532 6.74 20.08 25.41
C ARG A 532 5.43 20.39 24.67
N GLY A 533 4.27 20.03 25.22
CA GLY A 533 2.96 20.28 24.61
C GLY A 533 2.59 21.75 24.43
N ASP A 534 3.17 22.65 25.22
CA ASP A 534 2.94 24.09 25.08
C ASP A 534 3.73 24.71 23.91
N LEU A 535 4.68 23.99 23.29
CA LEU A 535 5.40 24.48 22.10
C LEU A 535 4.47 24.56 20.89
N THR A 536 4.67 25.58 20.07
CA THR A 536 4.13 25.67 18.72
C THR A 536 5.23 26.03 17.73
N ILE A 537 5.37 25.26 16.66
CA ILE A 537 6.47 25.38 15.69
C ILE A 537 5.89 25.58 14.29
N PHE A 538 6.40 26.59 13.58
CA PHE A 538 6.02 26.87 12.19
C PHE A 538 7.26 27.10 11.33
N VAL A 539 7.15 26.70 10.05
CA VAL A 539 8.12 27.07 9.01
C VAL A 539 7.40 27.80 7.88
N THR A 540 8.02 28.85 7.35
CA THR A 540 7.52 29.60 6.18
C THR A 540 8.56 29.54 5.06
N THR A 541 8.12 29.19 3.84
CA THR A 541 8.97 29.11 2.64
C THR A 541 9.29 30.50 2.05
N PRO A 542 10.31 30.62 1.17
CA PRO A 542 10.57 31.86 0.42
C PRO A 542 9.41 32.29 -0.49
N MET A 543 8.57 31.34 -0.93
CA MET A 543 7.35 31.62 -1.69
C MET A 543 6.14 31.94 -0.79
N GLY A 544 6.31 31.98 0.53
CA GLY A 544 5.33 32.45 1.51
C GLY A 544 4.40 31.38 2.10
N THR A 545 4.63 30.10 1.81
CA THR A 545 3.81 29.00 2.34
C THR A 545 4.20 28.73 3.79
N ARG A 546 3.27 28.96 4.73
CA ARG A 546 3.46 28.73 6.16
C ARG A 546 2.84 27.40 6.58
N SER A 547 3.66 26.47 7.06
CA SER A 547 3.23 25.17 7.58
C SER A 547 3.23 25.16 9.11
N VAL A 548 2.26 24.48 9.72
CA VAL A 548 2.30 24.11 11.14
C VAL A 548 3.10 22.81 11.27
N LEU A 549 4.27 22.87 11.90
CA LEU A 549 5.10 21.69 12.13
C LEU A 549 4.73 21.00 13.44
N LEU A 550 4.37 21.77 14.47
CA LEU A 550 3.87 21.29 15.74
C LEU A 550 2.77 22.26 16.23
N PRO A 551 1.50 21.82 16.39
CA PRO A 551 0.48 22.55 17.14
C PRO A 551 0.70 22.38 18.65
N VAL A 552 -0.05 23.13 19.47
CA VAL A 552 -0.14 22.85 20.91
C VAL A 552 -0.79 21.48 21.10
N ARG A 553 -0.16 20.60 21.88
CA ARG A 553 -0.76 19.33 22.32
C ARG A 553 -1.13 19.44 23.79
N SER A 554 -2.41 19.30 24.11
CA SER A 554 -2.91 19.74 25.42
C SER A 554 -2.54 18.81 26.56
N GLU A 555 -2.36 17.51 26.31
CA GLU A 555 -1.97 16.51 27.31
C GLU A 555 -0.44 16.41 27.51
N ASP A 556 0.39 16.63 26.47
CA ASP A 556 1.86 16.51 26.53
C ASP A 556 2.50 17.39 27.61
N SER A 557 2.83 16.76 28.73
CA SER A 557 3.43 17.37 29.91
C SER A 557 4.93 17.08 30.06
N SER A 558 5.56 16.48 29.05
CA SER A 558 6.98 16.07 29.09
C SER A 558 7.93 17.27 29.14
N ASP A 559 9.01 17.15 29.93
CA ASP A 559 10.15 18.08 29.94
C ASP A 559 11.34 17.60 29.11
N GLU A 560 11.26 16.40 28.50
CA GLU A 560 12.31 15.83 27.67
C GLU A 560 12.55 16.58 26.35
N GLY A 561 11.56 17.36 25.91
CA GLY A 561 11.58 18.12 24.68
C GLY A 561 11.74 17.25 23.42
N PHE A 562 12.53 17.75 22.47
CA PHE A 562 12.84 17.09 21.19
C PHE A 562 14.36 16.94 21.05
N LYS A 563 14.82 15.81 20.51
CA LYS A 563 16.25 15.47 20.37
C LYS A 563 16.50 15.11 18.90
N ARG A 564 17.02 16.06 18.12
CA ARG A 564 17.20 15.98 16.65
C ARG A 564 15.97 15.44 15.90
N TRP A 565 14.77 15.85 16.33
CA TRP A 565 13.50 15.40 15.75
C TRP A 565 13.25 16.07 14.40
N ALA A 566 12.89 15.28 13.38
CA ALA A 566 12.80 15.73 11.98
C ALA A 566 11.37 16.05 11.56
N PHE A 567 10.81 17.16 12.07
CA PHE A 567 9.49 17.65 11.66
C PHE A 567 9.41 17.82 10.14
N MET A 568 8.34 17.34 9.52
CA MET A 568 8.21 17.30 8.06
C MET A 568 7.07 18.19 7.55
N THR A 569 7.21 18.70 6.33
CA THR A 569 6.10 19.31 5.57
C THR A 569 6.15 18.95 4.09
N THR A 570 4.98 18.56 3.56
CA THR A 570 4.69 18.37 2.13
C THR A 570 4.10 19.63 1.49
N HIS A 571 3.61 20.60 2.29
CA HIS A 571 2.84 21.75 1.79
C HIS A 571 3.60 22.60 0.74
N ALA A 572 4.93 22.58 0.81
CA ALA A 572 5.84 23.31 -0.08
C ALA A 572 6.09 22.60 -1.43
N TRP A 573 5.40 21.51 -1.75
CA TRP A 573 5.68 20.69 -2.94
C TRP A 573 5.71 21.53 -4.23
N GLY A 574 6.78 21.34 -5.00
CA GLY A 574 7.08 22.04 -6.24
C GLY A 574 7.59 23.48 -6.08
N GLU A 575 7.69 24.06 -4.88
CA GLU A 575 8.21 25.42 -4.67
C GLU A 575 9.73 25.53 -4.91
N ASP A 576 10.19 26.76 -5.17
CA ASP A 576 11.61 27.12 -5.22
C ASP A 576 12.13 27.34 -3.79
N PRO A 577 13.09 26.54 -3.30
CA PRO A 577 13.56 26.64 -1.92
C PRO A 577 14.54 27.81 -1.69
N ARG A 578 14.79 28.65 -2.70
CA ARG A 578 15.85 29.67 -2.68
C ARG A 578 15.32 31.03 -2.23
N GLY A 579 15.98 31.64 -1.25
CA GLY A 579 15.56 32.85 -0.57
C GLY A 579 15.39 32.66 0.94
N ILE A 580 14.72 33.60 1.61
CA ILE A 580 14.59 33.60 3.07
C ILE A 580 13.46 32.65 3.50
N TRP A 581 13.81 31.66 4.33
CA TRP A 581 12.87 30.88 5.13
C TRP A 581 12.68 31.54 6.51
N THR A 582 11.55 31.31 7.15
CA THR A 582 11.30 31.77 8.52
C THR A 582 10.90 30.61 9.43
N LEU A 583 11.65 30.40 10.51
CA LEU A 583 11.31 29.50 11.60
C LEU A 583 10.74 30.32 12.77
N GLU A 584 9.51 30.02 13.16
CA GLU A 584 8.84 30.57 14.35
C GLU A 584 8.66 29.45 15.38
N ILE A 585 9.30 29.57 16.55
CA ILE A 585 9.05 28.72 17.71
C ILE A 585 8.49 29.61 18.82
N LYS A 586 7.35 29.23 19.40
CA LYS A 586 6.75 29.95 20.52
C LYS A 586 6.09 29.00 21.51
N ASP A 587 5.67 29.58 22.63
CA ASP A 587 4.69 28.99 23.52
C ASP A 587 3.27 29.36 23.05
N GLY A 588 2.38 28.38 23.02
CA GLY A 588 0.95 28.54 22.76
C GLY A 588 0.07 28.15 23.95
N GLY A 589 0.68 27.79 25.08
CA GLY A 589 0.01 27.30 26.28
C GLY A 589 -0.61 28.39 27.16
N GLU A 590 -1.33 27.95 28.20
CA GLU A 590 -1.79 28.85 29.27
C GLU A 590 -0.73 29.06 30.37
N SER A 591 0.37 28.29 30.35
CA SER A 591 1.46 28.32 31.33
C SER A 591 2.35 29.57 31.20
N ARG A 592 2.41 30.40 32.25
CA ARG A 592 3.17 31.66 32.27
C ARG A 592 4.55 31.56 32.91
N THR A 593 5.17 30.39 32.83
CA THR A 593 6.47 30.11 33.45
C THR A 593 7.38 29.23 32.59
N ASN A 594 6.94 28.79 31.41
CA ASN A 594 7.71 27.87 30.59
C ASN A 594 8.99 28.52 30.04
N THR A 595 10.08 27.74 30.01
CA THR A 595 11.39 28.17 29.50
C THR A 595 12.12 26.99 28.86
N GLY A 596 13.13 27.29 28.06
CA GLY A 596 14.03 26.27 27.52
C GLY A 596 15.05 26.82 26.54
N MET A 597 15.59 25.93 25.70
CA MET A 597 16.59 26.27 24.68
C MET A 597 16.41 25.43 23.41
N LEU A 598 16.38 26.10 22.27
CA LEU A 598 16.74 25.48 20.99
C LEU A 598 18.26 25.24 21.02
N ARG A 599 18.70 23.98 21.02
CA ARG A 599 20.10 23.56 21.15
C ARG A 599 20.82 23.48 19.81
N ASP A 600 20.28 22.67 18.90
CA ASP A 600 20.73 22.60 17.52
C ASP A 600 19.55 22.51 16.54
N TRP A 601 19.77 22.96 15.31
CA TRP A 601 18.80 22.82 14.23
C TRP A 601 19.45 22.71 12.85
N GLN A 602 18.72 22.11 11.91
CA GLN A 602 19.15 21.93 10.53
C GLN A 602 17.96 21.91 9.58
N LEU A 603 18.01 22.71 8.51
CA LEU A 603 17.07 22.63 7.39
C LEU A 603 17.56 21.58 6.38
N VAL A 604 16.68 20.65 6.01
CA VAL A 604 16.95 19.63 5.00
C VAL A 604 15.86 19.69 3.93
N LEU A 605 16.29 19.80 2.68
CA LEU A 605 15.43 19.96 1.52
C LEU A 605 15.54 18.72 0.64
N HIS A 606 14.41 18.18 0.21
CA HIS A 606 14.32 17.07 -0.74
C HIS A 606 13.61 17.55 -2.00
N GLY A 607 13.98 17.04 -3.18
CA GLY A 607 13.42 17.52 -4.44
C GLY A 607 14.31 17.26 -5.65
N THR A 608 14.18 18.11 -6.68
CA THR A 608 14.96 18.02 -7.93
C THR A 608 15.53 19.37 -8.35
N LYS A 609 16.60 19.34 -9.17
CA LYS A 609 17.15 20.53 -9.86
C LYS A 609 16.37 20.80 -11.14
N GLU A 610 16.18 19.74 -11.93
CA GLU A 610 15.45 19.75 -13.18
C GLU A 610 13.93 19.76 -12.90
N LYS A 611 13.15 20.39 -13.77
CA LYS A 611 11.69 20.48 -13.60
C LYS A 611 11.00 19.13 -13.84
N PRO A 612 10.15 18.64 -12.92
CA PRO A 612 9.25 17.51 -13.20
C PRO A 612 8.33 17.81 -14.40
N HIS A 613 8.09 16.83 -15.27
CA HIS A 613 7.41 17.08 -16.56
C HIS A 613 5.98 17.62 -16.41
N HIS A 614 5.24 17.11 -15.43
CA HIS A 614 3.87 17.50 -15.10
C HIS A 614 3.78 18.86 -14.38
N GLN A 615 4.89 19.40 -13.88
CA GLN A 615 4.86 20.69 -13.20
C GLN A 615 4.83 21.84 -14.21
N ASN A 616 3.73 22.59 -14.22
CA ASN A 616 3.53 23.69 -15.16
C ASN A 616 4.51 24.87 -14.93
N ILE A 617 4.74 25.25 -13.67
CA ILE A 617 5.57 26.40 -13.28
C ILE A 617 7.06 26.10 -13.47
N THR A 618 7.77 27.04 -14.10
CA THR A 618 9.22 26.97 -14.30
C THR A 618 9.88 28.09 -13.50
N HIS A 619 10.71 27.74 -12.52
CA HIS A 619 11.34 28.72 -11.64
C HIS A 619 12.55 29.38 -12.32
N PRO A 620 12.77 30.69 -12.14
CA PRO A 620 13.84 31.43 -12.82
C PRO A 620 15.23 30.99 -12.36
N GLU A 621 16.25 31.20 -13.20
CA GLU A 621 17.65 30.89 -12.86
C GLU A 621 18.13 31.67 -11.61
N ILE A 622 17.76 32.95 -11.53
CA ILE A 622 18.01 33.83 -10.38
C ILE A 622 16.75 33.81 -9.49
N PRO A 623 16.85 33.50 -8.19
CA PRO A 623 15.71 33.49 -7.27
C PRO A 623 14.97 34.84 -7.24
N ILE A 624 13.64 34.79 -7.15
CA ILE A 624 12.85 36.00 -6.90
C ILE A 624 12.89 36.28 -5.39
N HIS A 625 13.90 37.04 -4.97
CA HIS A 625 13.92 37.61 -3.62
C HIS A 625 12.70 38.52 -3.43
N ARG A 626 11.61 37.97 -2.88
CA ARG A 626 10.61 38.81 -2.20
C ARG A 626 11.35 39.56 -1.10
N LYS A 627 11.15 40.87 -1.01
CA LYS A 627 11.66 41.63 0.13
C LYS A 627 11.08 41.03 1.41
N ALA A 628 11.88 41.03 2.48
CA ALA A 628 11.40 40.71 3.82
C ALA A 628 10.17 41.57 4.18
N ILE A 629 9.39 41.09 5.15
CA ILE A 629 8.10 41.66 5.58
C ILE A 629 8.19 43.20 5.67
N PRO A 630 7.30 43.96 5.02
CA PRO A 630 7.32 45.42 5.09
C PRO A 630 7.36 45.94 6.53
N ASP A 631 8.15 47.00 6.77
CA ASP A 631 8.40 47.57 8.10
C ASP A 631 7.14 48.10 8.82
N ASP A 632 5.98 48.14 8.14
CA ASP A 632 4.70 48.61 8.67
C ASP A 632 4.19 47.83 9.90
N VAL A 633 4.71 46.62 10.15
CA VAL A 633 4.42 45.86 11.40
C VAL A 633 5.21 46.42 12.60
N LYS A 634 6.36 47.09 12.39
CA LYS A 634 7.24 47.59 13.47
C LYS A 634 6.68 48.80 14.23
N ASN A 635 5.63 49.45 13.72
CA ASN A 635 5.10 50.72 14.26
C ASN A 635 3.77 50.63 15.02
N ASN A 636 3.21 49.44 15.26
CA ASN A 636 2.12 49.25 16.24
C ASN A 636 2.69 48.69 17.55
N GLY A 637 3.13 49.60 18.43
CA GLY A 637 3.97 49.26 19.57
C GLY A 637 3.37 48.30 20.61
N LYS A 638 3.79 47.03 20.56
CA LYS A 638 3.82 46.05 21.66
C LYS A 638 4.80 44.92 21.31
N SER A 639 5.72 44.61 22.22
CA SER A 639 6.76 43.56 22.10
C SER A 639 7.71 43.67 20.91
N SER A 640 8.98 44.01 21.18
CA SER A 640 10.05 43.97 20.18
C SER A 640 10.55 42.54 19.94
N VAL A 641 9.98 41.85 18.94
CA VAL A 641 10.46 40.53 18.49
C VAL A 641 11.90 40.66 17.99
N GLN A 642 12.81 39.86 18.56
CA GLN A 642 14.21 39.81 18.11
C GLN A 642 14.36 38.91 16.87
N ILE A 643 14.11 39.49 15.70
CA ILE A 643 14.45 38.84 14.42
C ILE A 643 15.98 38.68 14.35
N THR A 644 16.46 37.44 14.38
CA THR A 644 17.87 37.13 14.11
C THR A 644 18.01 36.69 12.66
N GLN A 645 18.70 37.48 11.84
CA GLN A 645 19.09 37.08 10.49
C GLN A 645 20.32 36.18 10.55
N ILE A 646 20.23 35.02 9.90
CA ILE A 646 21.32 34.04 9.82
C ILE A 646 21.58 33.74 8.34
N THR A 647 22.68 34.30 7.81
CA THR A 647 23.22 33.89 6.51
C THR A 647 23.67 32.43 6.62
N TYR A 648 22.97 31.54 5.92
CA TYR A 648 22.97 30.11 6.21
C TYR A 648 23.68 29.36 5.09
N THR A 649 24.98 29.10 5.27
CA THR A 649 25.83 28.50 4.25
C THR A 649 25.63 26.99 4.11
N PHE A 650 25.51 26.51 2.88
CA PHE A 650 25.45 25.10 2.52
C PHE A 650 26.85 24.61 2.10
N GLY A 651 27.11 23.29 2.23
CA GLY A 651 28.20 22.63 1.49
C GLY A 651 29.55 22.38 2.19
N GLU A 652 29.78 22.81 3.43
CA GLU A 652 30.98 22.37 4.19
C GLU A 652 30.71 21.12 5.04
N GLN A 653 31.27 19.98 4.63
CA GLN A 653 31.41 18.81 5.48
C GLN A 653 32.57 19.02 6.47
N ALA A 654 32.28 19.00 7.77
CA ALA A 654 33.32 18.99 8.80
C ALA A 654 34.11 17.66 8.75
N LEU A 655 35.44 17.75 8.76
CA LEU A 655 36.32 16.58 8.80
C LEU A 655 36.12 15.78 10.11
N PRO A 656 36.03 14.44 10.06
CA PRO A 656 35.76 13.63 11.24
C PRO A 656 36.93 13.63 12.21
N SER A 657 36.76 14.27 13.37
CA SER A 657 37.69 14.16 14.50
C SER A 657 37.46 12.85 15.24
N GLN A 658 38.47 11.98 15.29
CA GLN A 658 38.38 10.66 15.91
C GLN A 658 38.06 10.77 17.42
N THR A 659 36.84 10.42 17.80
CA THR A 659 36.42 10.29 19.21
C THR A 659 35.40 9.17 19.36
N ILE A 660 35.27 8.61 20.56
CA ILE A 660 34.60 7.33 20.83
C ILE A 660 33.07 7.49 20.77
N LEU A 661 32.38 6.54 20.11
CA LEU A 661 30.93 6.52 19.93
C LEU A 661 30.17 6.15 21.23
N PRO A 662 29.15 6.93 21.63
CA PRO A 662 28.04 6.45 22.46
C PRO A 662 27.01 5.69 21.61
N PRO A 663 26.14 4.85 22.22
CA PRO A 663 24.97 4.30 21.53
C PRO A 663 23.88 5.36 21.30
N ASN A 664 23.00 5.09 20.32
CA ASN A 664 21.81 5.87 19.93
C ASN A 664 22.08 7.15 19.09
N GLU A 665 22.56 6.96 17.85
CA GLU A 665 22.55 7.96 16.76
C GLU A 665 21.82 7.37 15.53
N PRO A 666 20.86 8.07 14.89
CA PRO A 666 20.16 7.58 13.71
C PRO A 666 21.09 7.52 12.47
N PHE A 667 20.96 6.45 11.68
CA PHE A 667 22.02 5.96 10.76
C PHE A 667 22.22 6.75 9.44
N SER A 668 22.20 8.09 9.50
CA SER A 668 22.25 9.00 8.33
C SER A 668 23.66 9.30 7.79
N GLN A 669 24.73 8.70 8.33
CA GLN A 669 26.12 9.03 7.97
C GLN A 669 27.02 7.83 7.57
N MET A 670 26.51 6.59 7.53
CA MET A 670 27.34 5.39 7.33
C MET A 670 27.31 4.75 5.93
N PHE A 671 27.09 5.54 4.88
CA PHE A 671 27.37 5.11 3.50
C PHE A 671 28.11 6.20 2.71
N PRO A 672 29.33 5.93 2.18
CA PRO A 672 29.98 6.81 1.22
C PRO A 672 29.20 6.88 -0.09
N ASN A 673 29.07 8.08 -0.65
CA ASN A 673 28.55 8.25 -1.99
C ASN A 673 29.49 7.65 -3.06
N SER A 674 28.90 7.14 -4.14
CA SER A 674 29.54 6.59 -5.35
C SER A 674 30.42 5.33 -5.22
N LEU A 675 29.86 4.19 -5.65
CA LEU A 675 30.64 3.14 -6.32
C LEU A 675 30.72 3.47 -7.82
N ASN A 676 31.76 4.18 -8.23
CA ASN A 676 32.10 4.33 -9.64
C ASN A 676 32.76 3.04 -10.14
N LEU A 677 32.04 2.23 -10.91
CA LEU A 677 32.67 1.19 -11.74
C LEU A 677 33.41 1.85 -12.92
N PRO A 678 34.68 1.54 -13.17
CA PRO A 678 35.45 2.17 -14.22
C PRO A 678 35.02 1.66 -15.60
N ILE A 679 34.47 2.55 -16.43
CA ILE A 679 34.27 2.30 -17.86
C ILE A 679 35.65 2.26 -18.53
N GLN A 680 36.12 1.08 -18.92
CA GLN A 680 37.25 0.97 -19.84
C GLN A 680 36.81 1.26 -21.29
N GLN A 681 37.78 1.73 -22.08
CA GLN A 681 37.53 2.48 -23.32
C GLN A 681 37.23 1.58 -24.51
N GLN A 682 36.41 2.07 -25.44
CA GLN A 682 36.24 1.48 -26.77
C GLN A 682 37.56 1.56 -27.55
N GLN A 683 38.02 0.45 -28.13
CA GLN A 683 38.89 0.48 -29.30
C GLN A 683 38.39 -0.44 -30.42
N GLN A 684 38.33 0.18 -31.59
CA GLN A 684 37.95 -0.25 -32.93
C GLN A 684 38.08 -1.76 -33.27
N PHE A 685 37.02 -2.30 -33.91
CA PHE A 685 37.13 -3.46 -34.80
C PHE A 685 37.67 -3.05 -36.19
N PRO A 686 38.64 -3.79 -36.74
CA PRO A 686 38.80 -3.99 -38.18
C PRO A 686 37.99 -5.20 -38.67
N SER A 687 37.72 -5.28 -39.96
CA SER A 687 36.97 -6.37 -40.61
C SER A 687 37.87 -7.40 -41.28
N LEU A 688 37.45 -8.68 -41.36
CA LEU A 688 37.25 -9.45 -42.62
C LEU A 688 37.12 -10.98 -42.45
N SER A 689 36.13 -11.54 -43.17
CA SER A 689 36.09 -12.83 -43.90
C SER A 689 36.73 -14.13 -43.33
N SER A 690 35.83 -15.08 -43.03
CA SER A 690 35.75 -16.47 -43.58
C SER A 690 36.79 -17.58 -43.28
N ASN A 691 36.25 -18.81 -43.25
CA ASN A 691 36.83 -20.13 -43.53
C ASN A 691 37.41 -21.00 -42.40
N GLN A 692 36.77 -22.19 -42.29
CA GLN A 692 37.35 -23.54 -42.12
C GLN A 692 37.86 -24.02 -40.74
N ASN A 693 37.29 -25.17 -40.34
CA ASN A 693 37.87 -26.19 -39.44
C ASN A 693 39.12 -26.85 -40.11
N PRO A 694 39.90 -27.79 -39.50
CA PRO A 694 39.62 -28.60 -38.29
C PRO A 694 40.84 -29.04 -37.39
N ILE A 695 40.53 -29.89 -36.39
CA ILE A 695 41.25 -31.14 -36.00
C ILE A 695 42.53 -31.17 -35.11
N GLU A 696 42.41 -31.98 -34.05
CA GLU A 696 43.36 -32.92 -33.36
C GLU A 696 44.59 -32.56 -32.50
N SER A 697 44.65 -33.31 -31.38
CA SER A 697 45.81 -33.86 -30.64
C SER A 697 46.61 -32.90 -29.74
N LEU A 698 46.85 -33.24 -28.46
CA LEU A 698 47.71 -34.37 -28.04
C LEU A 698 47.35 -34.93 -26.65
N GLN A 699 47.67 -36.21 -26.42
CA GLN A 699 47.54 -36.90 -25.12
C GLN A 699 48.87 -36.91 -24.36
N ASN A 700 48.85 -36.89 -23.01
CA ASN A 700 49.25 -38.03 -22.14
C ASN A 700 49.69 -37.64 -20.71
N SER A 701 49.38 -38.54 -19.76
CA SER A 701 50.06 -38.73 -18.45
C SER A 701 49.91 -37.60 -17.39
N ILE A 702 50.08 -37.81 -16.07
CA ILE A 702 50.60 -38.94 -15.26
C ILE A 702 49.57 -39.36 -14.18
N SER A 703 49.74 -40.58 -13.62
CA SER A 703 48.86 -41.28 -12.66
C SER A 703 49.13 -41.00 -11.16
N ASN A 704 48.47 -41.77 -10.27
CA ASN A 704 48.67 -41.97 -8.82
C ASN A 704 48.05 -40.91 -7.88
N ASP A 705 47.49 -41.22 -6.70
CA ASP A 705 46.88 -42.41 -6.04
C ASP A 705 45.84 -41.82 -5.02
N PHE A 706 44.87 -42.48 -4.35
CA PHE A 706 44.69 -43.82 -3.74
C PHE A 706 43.18 -44.09 -3.58
N ASN A 707 42.73 -45.32 -3.29
CA ASN A 707 41.33 -45.59 -2.90
C ASN A 707 41.18 -46.83 -1.96
N PHE A 708 40.01 -46.92 -1.31
CA PHE A 708 39.44 -48.02 -0.51
C PHE A 708 40.07 -48.41 0.84
N ASN A 709 39.19 -48.45 1.87
CA ASN A 709 38.73 -49.75 2.36
C ASN A 709 37.34 -49.70 3.04
N LEU A 710 36.62 -50.84 3.01
CA LEU A 710 35.28 -51.05 3.59
C LEU A 710 35.23 -52.48 4.16
N ASN A 711 34.70 -52.66 5.39
CA ASN A 711 34.38 -53.98 5.99
C ASN A 711 33.58 -53.78 7.31
N ASN A 712 32.67 -54.67 7.76
CA ASN A 712 31.77 -55.59 7.03
C ASN A 712 30.69 -56.20 7.97
N ASN A 713 29.62 -56.76 7.37
CA ASN A 713 28.74 -57.85 7.87
C ASN A 713 27.82 -57.71 9.12
N ASN A 714 26.52 -57.76 8.85
CA ASN A 714 25.50 -58.72 9.36
C ASN A 714 25.23 -58.88 10.88
N PHE A 715 23.95 -58.75 11.29
CA PHE A 715 22.99 -59.87 11.39
C PHE A 715 21.54 -59.40 11.70
N ASN A 716 20.55 -60.26 11.44
CA ASN A 716 19.11 -60.18 11.77
C ASN A 716 18.72 -61.59 12.36
N PRO A 717 17.48 -61.98 12.75
CA PRO A 717 16.19 -61.26 12.80
C PRO A 717 15.29 -61.56 14.05
N TYR A 718 14.00 -61.17 13.96
CA TYR A 718 12.78 -61.81 14.52
C TYR A 718 12.04 -61.27 15.77
N SER A 719 10.79 -60.85 15.49
CA SER A 719 9.52 -61.21 16.19
C SER A 719 9.18 -60.63 17.58
N GLY A 720 7.87 -60.51 17.88
CA GLY A 720 7.37 -60.32 19.26
C GLY A 720 6.09 -59.49 19.42
N SER A 721 4.93 -60.01 19.02
CA SER A 721 3.62 -59.38 19.29
C SER A 721 3.01 -59.80 20.64
N SER A 722 2.46 -58.89 21.45
CA SER A 722 1.25 -59.17 22.24
C SER A 722 0.60 -57.96 22.94
N ILE A 723 -0.72 -57.93 22.81
CA ILE A 723 -1.74 -57.15 23.55
C ILE A 723 -1.70 -57.38 25.07
N SER A 724 -1.95 -56.33 25.87
CA SER A 724 -2.85 -56.41 27.05
C SER A 724 -3.18 -55.03 27.62
N ALA A 725 -4.45 -54.79 27.98
CA ALA A 725 -4.87 -53.67 28.81
C ALA A 725 -5.31 -54.15 30.19
N TYR A 726 -5.15 -53.31 31.22
CA TYR A 726 -5.80 -53.48 32.53
C TYR A 726 -6.07 -52.11 33.15
N ALA A 727 -7.20 -52.00 33.85
CA ALA A 727 -7.54 -50.90 34.75
C ALA A 727 -7.66 -51.42 36.19
N ASN A 728 -7.61 -50.51 37.18
CA ASN A 728 -8.47 -50.51 38.38
C ASN A 728 -8.08 -49.39 39.38
N ASP A 729 -9.02 -48.48 39.60
CA ASP A 729 -9.59 -48.05 40.90
C ASP A 729 -8.72 -47.65 42.12
N ALA A 730 -8.72 -46.33 42.38
CA ALA A 730 -9.41 -45.64 43.50
C ALA A 730 -8.98 -45.82 44.98
N ASN A 731 -8.85 -44.70 45.72
CA ASN A 731 -9.90 -44.19 46.67
C ASN A 731 -9.43 -43.04 47.63
N PHE A 732 -10.32 -42.05 47.87
CA PHE A 732 -10.60 -41.24 49.09
C PHE A 732 -9.45 -40.64 49.97
N ASN A 733 -9.54 -39.46 50.62
CA ASN A 733 -10.61 -38.89 51.48
C ASN A 733 -10.38 -37.34 51.64
N THR A 734 -11.31 -36.40 51.37
CA THR A 734 -12.46 -35.84 52.15
C THR A 734 -12.21 -34.62 53.07
N ASN A 735 -13.27 -33.78 53.22
CA ASN A 735 -13.59 -32.75 54.25
C ASN A 735 -13.32 -31.26 53.88
N THR A 736 -14.22 -30.28 54.13
CA THR A 736 -15.61 -30.30 54.68
C THR A 736 -16.38 -28.98 54.44
N ASN A 737 -17.72 -29.07 54.20
CA ASN A 737 -18.81 -28.13 54.61
C ASN A 737 -18.82 -26.68 54.01
N ASN A 738 -19.93 -25.96 53.78
CA ASN A 738 -21.38 -26.06 54.08
C ASN A 738 -22.16 -25.01 53.21
N TYR A 739 -23.51 -24.84 53.08
CA TYR A 739 -24.76 -25.53 53.51
C TYR A 739 -25.99 -24.94 52.75
N ASN A 740 -27.10 -25.69 52.57
CA ASN A 740 -28.55 -25.30 52.60
C ASN A 740 -29.16 -24.12 51.75
N ASN A 741 -30.41 -24.18 51.22
CA ASN A 741 -31.40 -25.27 51.03
C ASN A 741 -32.61 -24.89 50.11
N ASN A 742 -33.48 -25.88 49.79
CA ASN A 742 -34.86 -25.83 49.18
C ASN A 742 -34.97 -25.63 47.64
N ASN A 743 -35.53 -26.53 46.80
CA ASN A 743 -36.88 -27.19 46.71
C ASN A 743 -37.94 -26.29 46.01
N ASN A 744 -38.72 -26.67 44.97
CA ASN A 744 -39.12 -27.92 44.28
C ASN A 744 -39.55 -27.59 42.81
N ALA A 745 -39.96 -28.47 41.87
CA ALA A 745 -39.66 -29.87 41.45
C ALA A 745 -40.62 -30.27 40.28
N ASN A 746 -40.30 -31.34 39.52
CA ASN A 746 -41.07 -31.99 38.41
C ASN A 746 -40.90 -31.35 37.00
N ALA A 747 -40.34 -31.99 35.96
CA ALA A 747 -40.64 -33.28 35.26
C ALA A 747 -41.74 -33.12 34.17
N LEU A 748 -41.67 -33.69 32.96
CA LEU A 748 -41.22 -35.04 32.55
C LEU A 748 -40.57 -35.08 31.14
N SER A 749 -40.28 -36.27 30.60
CA SER A 749 -39.37 -36.53 29.46
C SER A 749 -39.97 -37.28 28.25
N ASN A 750 -39.33 -37.15 27.08
CA ASN A 750 -39.35 -38.04 25.89
C ASN A 750 -40.67 -38.19 25.09
N LEU A 751 -40.61 -37.98 23.76
CA LEU A 751 -40.63 -39.12 22.81
C LEU A 751 -40.20 -38.79 21.37
N LEU A 752 -39.55 -39.80 20.80
CA LEU A 752 -39.21 -40.14 19.41
C LEU A 752 -40.05 -39.60 18.22
N SER A 753 -39.34 -39.50 17.08
CA SER A 753 -39.64 -40.10 15.76
C SER A 753 -39.87 -39.17 14.56
N SER A 754 -39.47 -39.69 13.40
CA SER A 754 -39.56 -39.08 12.07
C SER A 754 -40.74 -39.64 11.28
N GLN A 755 -41.49 -38.78 10.57
CA GLN A 755 -42.04 -38.97 9.21
C GLN A 755 -43.14 -37.94 8.92
N THR A 756 -43.03 -37.21 7.82
CA THR A 756 -43.98 -37.30 6.67
C THR A 756 -43.46 -36.49 5.49
N LEU A 757 -43.53 -37.06 4.30
CA LEU A 757 -43.41 -36.38 3.01
C LEU A 757 -44.72 -36.57 2.23
N ALA A 758 -44.93 -35.73 1.21
CA ALA A 758 -45.91 -35.89 0.13
C ALA A 758 -47.42 -35.76 0.45
N GLN A 759 -47.91 -34.52 0.43
CA GLN A 759 -49.18 -34.09 -0.21
C GLN A 759 -49.05 -32.57 -0.44
N LEU A 760 -49.39 -31.95 -1.58
CA LEU A 760 -50.14 -32.36 -2.79
C LEU A 760 -49.40 -31.95 -4.09
N SER A 761 -49.85 -32.48 -5.23
CA SER A 761 -49.45 -31.99 -6.56
C SER A 761 -50.60 -32.09 -7.58
N LYS A 762 -50.63 -31.15 -8.54
CA LYS A 762 -51.48 -31.11 -9.76
C LYS A 762 -53.00 -30.88 -9.60
N VAL A 763 -53.42 -29.68 -10.01
CA VAL A 763 -54.51 -29.48 -11.01
C VAL A 763 -53.96 -28.53 -12.08
N GLN A 764 -54.40 -28.63 -13.33
CA GLN A 764 -53.83 -27.92 -14.49
C GLN A 764 -54.90 -27.66 -15.58
N GLN A 765 -54.69 -26.61 -16.38
CA GLN A 765 -55.21 -26.36 -17.76
C GLN A 765 -56.57 -25.64 -17.99
N GLN A 766 -56.62 -24.93 -19.15
CA GLN A 766 -57.76 -24.25 -19.83
C GLN A 766 -58.30 -22.96 -19.18
N LEU A 767 -58.56 -21.82 -19.85
CA LEU A 767 -58.52 -21.38 -21.27
C LEU A 767 -57.75 -20.02 -21.40
N GLU A 768 -57.26 -19.45 -22.53
CA GLU A 768 -57.28 -19.67 -24.00
C GLU A 768 -58.18 -18.71 -24.86
N HIS A 769 -57.52 -17.78 -25.60
CA HIS A 769 -57.93 -17.08 -26.87
C HIS A 769 -59.02 -15.95 -26.91
N PRO A 770 -59.15 -15.12 -28.00
CA PRO A 770 -58.12 -14.48 -28.88
C PRO A 770 -58.46 -13.05 -29.45
N LEU A 771 -57.59 -12.53 -30.36
CA LEU A 771 -57.79 -11.44 -31.37
C LEU A 771 -57.80 -9.96 -30.87
N ASN A 772 -57.48 -8.92 -31.67
CA ASN A 772 -57.33 -8.81 -33.14
C ASN A 772 -56.25 -7.79 -33.62
N SER A 773 -55.98 -7.72 -34.93
CA SER A 773 -54.85 -6.99 -35.59
C SER A 773 -55.23 -5.75 -36.43
N VAL A 774 -54.28 -4.84 -36.73
CA VAL A 774 -54.21 -4.02 -37.98
C VAL A 774 -52.74 -3.84 -38.45
N THR A 775 -52.55 -3.55 -39.74
CA THR A 775 -51.38 -3.84 -40.61
C THR A 775 -50.40 -2.69 -40.94
N GLN A 776 -49.15 -3.08 -41.25
CA GLN A 776 -48.25 -2.60 -42.34
C GLN A 776 -48.00 -1.10 -42.62
N LEU A 777 -46.70 -0.79 -42.84
CA LEU A 777 -46.20 -0.33 -44.15
C LEU A 777 -44.72 -0.72 -44.34
N SER A 778 -44.18 -0.68 -45.56
CA SER A 778 -42.83 -1.20 -45.91
C SER A 778 -42.19 -0.43 -47.07
N ASN A 779 -40.92 -0.76 -47.39
CA ASN A 779 -40.12 -0.33 -48.57
C ASN A 779 -39.42 1.06 -48.45
N ILE A 780 -38.24 1.36 -49.06
CA ILE A 780 -37.18 0.58 -49.77
C ILE A 780 -35.89 1.45 -49.88
N GLN A 781 -34.69 0.82 -49.96
CA GLN A 781 -33.34 1.31 -50.43
C GLN A 781 -32.80 2.70 -49.95
N ALA A 782 -31.53 2.95 -49.56
CA ALA A 782 -30.18 2.40 -49.81
C ALA A 782 -29.38 3.01 -51.00
N TYR A 783 -28.45 3.94 -50.73
CA TYR A 783 -27.14 4.11 -51.42
C TYR A 783 -26.16 5.04 -50.65
N GLN A 784 -24.88 5.12 -51.08
CA GLN A 784 -23.82 6.01 -50.56
C GLN A 784 -23.14 6.81 -51.72
N PRO A 785 -21.91 7.37 -51.60
CA PRO A 785 -21.53 8.61 -50.90
C PRO A 785 -20.95 9.68 -51.88
N GLY A 786 -20.43 10.82 -51.38
CA GLY A 786 -19.73 11.80 -52.23
C GLY A 786 -18.80 12.78 -51.50
N ASN A 787 -17.57 12.93 -52.01
CA ASN A 787 -16.61 13.98 -51.64
C ASN A 787 -16.87 15.29 -52.40
N ASN A 788 -16.31 16.41 -51.94
CA ASN A 788 -15.44 17.22 -52.81
C ASN A 788 -14.51 18.21 -52.07
N GLN A 789 -13.54 18.75 -52.80
CA GLN A 789 -12.35 19.47 -52.29
C GLN A 789 -12.32 20.96 -52.69
N PHE A 790 -11.68 21.80 -51.86
CA PHE A 790 -10.80 22.96 -52.21
C PHE A 790 -11.38 24.13 -53.07
N PRO A 791 -10.83 25.38 -53.07
CA PRO A 791 -9.40 25.72 -53.20
C PRO A 791 -8.87 26.90 -52.33
N VAL A 792 -7.62 27.31 -52.63
CA VAL A 792 -6.76 28.25 -51.90
C VAL A 792 -6.40 29.46 -52.76
N ASN A 793 -6.25 30.66 -52.16
CA ASN A 793 -5.50 31.84 -52.65
C ASN A 793 -5.55 32.97 -51.60
N MET A 794 -4.63 33.95 -51.51
CA MET A 794 -3.20 34.02 -51.83
C MET A 794 -2.56 35.28 -51.18
N VAL A 795 -1.26 35.23 -50.86
CA VAL A 795 -0.26 36.34 -50.75
C VAL A 795 -0.62 37.68 -50.04
N GLY A 796 0.19 38.06 -49.04
CA GLY A 796 0.36 39.45 -48.58
C GLY A 796 1.56 39.61 -47.63
N ARG A 797 2.47 40.56 -47.87
CA ARG A 797 3.73 40.73 -47.11
C ARG A 797 3.86 42.10 -46.43
N SER A 798 4.61 42.08 -45.33
CA SER A 798 5.58 43.11 -44.85
C SER A 798 5.16 44.09 -43.74
N LEU A 799 6.12 44.29 -42.81
CA LEU A 799 6.48 45.50 -42.04
C LEU A 799 5.35 46.32 -41.36
N GLY A 800 5.41 46.69 -40.08
CA GLY A 800 6.44 46.52 -39.03
C GLY A 800 6.33 47.62 -37.96
N TRP A 801 7.20 47.59 -36.94
CA TRP A 801 7.34 48.55 -35.81
C TRP A 801 6.34 48.48 -34.63
N SER A 802 6.82 48.99 -33.49
CA SER A 802 6.27 49.01 -32.12
C SER A 802 4.95 49.77 -31.96
N GLN A 803 4.07 49.48 -31.00
CA GLN A 803 4.28 49.65 -29.54
C GLN A 803 3.30 48.82 -28.68
N SER A 804 3.61 48.64 -27.39
CA SER A 804 2.63 48.24 -26.35
C SER A 804 1.62 49.35 -26.07
N PRO A 805 0.39 49.02 -25.66
CA PRO A 805 0.07 49.20 -24.24
C PRO A 805 -0.86 48.14 -23.63
N ASN A 806 -1.03 48.19 -22.30
CA ASN A 806 -2.09 47.48 -21.58
C ASN A 806 -3.48 47.98 -21.98
N LEU A 807 -4.50 47.11 -21.95
CA LEU A 807 -5.85 47.48 -21.52
C LEU A 807 -6.68 46.26 -21.11
N GLN A 808 -7.49 46.42 -20.06
CA GLN A 808 -8.59 45.52 -19.67
C GLN A 808 -9.86 45.91 -20.44
N GLN A 809 -10.74 44.97 -20.77
CA GLN A 809 -12.21 45.13 -20.89
C GLN A 809 -12.81 43.70 -20.79
N LEU A 810 -13.77 43.36 -19.91
CA LEU A 810 -15.13 43.86 -19.61
C LEU A 810 -16.24 43.04 -20.30
N TYR A 811 -17.39 42.96 -19.61
CA TYR A 811 -18.80 42.82 -20.05
C TYR A 811 -19.57 41.73 -19.26
N PRO A 812 -20.90 41.87 -19.06
CA PRO A 812 -21.65 43.09 -18.74
C PRO A 812 -22.64 42.91 -17.56
N VAL A 813 -23.27 44.02 -17.11
CA VAL A 813 -24.41 44.03 -16.17
C VAL A 813 -25.56 44.86 -16.77
N PRO A 814 -26.83 44.38 -16.76
CA PRO A 814 -28.01 45.19 -17.05
C PRO A 814 -28.69 45.71 -15.77
N ASN A 815 -29.34 46.87 -15.84
CA ASN A 815 -29.90 47.58 -14.67
C ASN A 815 -31.18 48.35 -15.07
N ALA A 816 -32.29 48.24 -14.32
CA ALA A 816 -33.47 49.12 -14.45
C ALA A 816 -34.51 48.97 -13.30
N ASN A 817 -34.74 50.06 -12.54
CA ASN A 817 -36.03 50.79 -12.35
C ASN A 817 -37.33 50.02 -11.95
N LEU A 818 -38.29 50.56 -11.15
CA LEU A 818 -38.46 51.90 -10.53
C LEU A 818 -39.58 51.89 -9.44
N TRP A 819 -39.65 52.96 -8.62
CA TRP A 819 -40.75 53.40 -7.72
C TRP A 819 -41.23 52.47 -6.58
N ASP A 820 -41.21 52.96 -5.32
CA ASP A 820 -42.41 53.65 -4.76
C ASP A 820 -42.08 54.58 -3.55
N PHE A 821 -43.10 55.20 -2.96
CA PHE A 821 -43.11 56.49 -2.24
C PHE A 821 -42.72 56.53 -0.73
N PHE A 822 -41.99 57.60 -0.35
CA PHE A 822 -42.06 58.41 0.90
C PHE A 822 -41.91 57.78 2.32
N GLY A 823 -41.26 58.50 3.26
CA GLY A 823 -41.26 58.06 4.68
C GLY A 823 -40.88 58.99 5.85
N ARG A 824 -39.97 59.98 5.73
CA ARG A 824 -39.47 60.88 6.83
C ARG A 824 -38.66 60.21 7.97
N MET A 825 -37.89 60.91 8.81
CA MET A 825 -37.02 62.12 8.67
C MET A 825 -36.22 62.31 9.98
N ASN A 826 -35.02 62.92 9.91
CA ASN A 826 -34.17 63.42 11.01
C ASN A 826 -33.45 62.33 11.87
N SER A 827 -32.13 62.35 12.08
CA SER A 827 -31.18 63.41 12.50
C SER A 827 -31.21 63.67 14.03
N LYS A 828 -30.10 63.97 14.73
CA LYS A 828 -28.73 64.38 14.33
C LYS A 828 -27.80 64.31 15.57
N ARG A 829 -26.47 64.25 15.38
CA ARG A 829 -25.42 64.65 16.37
C ARG A 829 -25.28 63.82 17.66
N ASP A 830 -24.23 63.94 18.48
CA ASP A 830 -22.78 64.24 18.27
C ASP A 830 -22.02 63.85 19.58
N ILE A 831 -20.77 63.37 19.45
CA ILE A 831 -19.60 63.64 20.34
C ILE A 831 -19.50 63.05 21.79
N TYR A 832 -18.29 62.55 22.09
CA TYR A 832 -17.62 62.17 23.36
C TYR A 832 -18.16 61.05 24.28
N GLY A 833 -17.22 60.24 24.81
CA GLY A 833 -17.38 59.38 25.97
C GLY A 833 -16.60 58.05 25.92
N GLU A 834 -15.54 57.93 26.71
CA GLU A 834 -14.99 56.63 27.19
C GLU A 834 -16.00 56.04 28.23
N ASP A 835 -16.03 54.77 28.65
CA ASP A 835 -14.96 53.78 28.82
C ASP A 835 -15.53 52.33 28.97
N ILE A 836 -14.65 51.36 29.23
CA ILE A 836 -14.82 49.90 29.43
C ILE A 836 -16.00 49.49 30.34
N THR A 837 -16.83 48.50 29.92
CA THR A 837 -17.23 47.26 30.66
C THR A 837 -18.48 46.54 30.09
N SER A 838 -18.35 45.54 29.18
CA SER A 838 -19.54 44.77 28.73
C SER A 838 -19.38 43.28 28.38
N SER A 839 -18.18 42.69 28.33
CA SER A 839 -18.00 41.26 27.95
C SER A 839 -18.19 40.22 29.08
N ALA A 840 -18.47 40.65 30.32
CA ALA A 840 -18.53 39.76 31.49
C ALA A 840 -19.90 39.07 31.73
N LYS A 841 -20.98 39.46 31.01
CA LYS A 841 -22.35 38.99 31.31
C LYS A 841 -22.82 37.76 30.52
N LEU A 842 -22.17 37.38 29.41
CA LEU A 842 -22.62 36.23 28.60
C LEU A 842 -22.16 34.86 29.16
N ARG A 843 -20.94 34.78 29.73
CA ARG A 843 -20.38 33.53 30.30
C ARG A 843 -21.09 32.99 31.55
N ARG A 844 -22.03 33.74 32.18
CA ARG A 844 -22.75 33.30 33.40
C ARG A 844 -24.03 32.47 33.16
N LYS A 845 -24.49 32.26 31.91
CA LYS A 845 -25.66 31.40 31.61
C LYS A 845 -25.33 29.94 31.27
N THR A 846 -24.12 29.63 30.82
CA THR A 846 -23.71 28.26 30.43
C THR A 846 -23.31 27.40 31.65
N SER A 847 -22.62 27.97 32.64
CA SER A 847 -22.22 27.26 33.87
C SER A 847 -23.38 26.56 34.58
N LYS A 848 -24.55 27.21 34.71
CA LYS A 848 -25.72 26.64 35.42
C LYS A 848 -26.38 25.44 34.73
N LYS A 849 -26.05 25.10 33.48
CA LYS A 849 -26.52 23.88 32.81
C LYS A 849 -25.55 22.68 32.90
N ARG A 850 -24.29 22.88 33.29
CA ARG A 850 -23.31 21.78 33.38
C ARG A 850 -23.48 20.99 34.69
N ASN A 851 -23.76 21.67 35.80
CA ASN A 851 -23.88 21.02 37.11
C ASN A 851 -25.11 20.10 37.24
N SER A 852 -26.25 20.43 36.63
CA SER A 852 -27.47 19.59 36.70
C SER A 852 -27.35 18.27 35.94
N LEU A 853 -26.36 18.12 35.05
CA LEU A 853 -26.08 16.86 34.36
C LEU A 853 -25.24 15.92 35.26
N ILE A 854 -24.37 16.48 36.11
CA ILE A 854 -23.54 15.73 37.04
C ILE A 854 -24.41 15.14 38.17
N GLU A 855 -25.30 15.93 38.77
CA GLU A 855 -26.27 15.44 39.77
C GLU A 855 -27.21 14.34 39.23
N ALA A 856 -27.45 14.31 37.91
CA ALA A 856 -28.26 13.27 37.27
C ALA A 856 -27.48 11.95 37.09
N LEU A 857 -26.18 12.04 36.76
CA LEU A 857 -25.31 10.87 36.57
C LEU A 857 -24.96 10.20 37.91
N GLU A 858 -24.71 10.97 38.98
CA GLU A 858 -24.44 10.39 40.31
C GLU A 858 -25.65 9.62 40.88
N LYS A 859 -26.88 10.04 40.54
CA LYS A 859 -28.11 9.33 40.96
C LYS A 859 -28.37 8.03 40.19
N MET A 860 -27.80 7.85 39.00
CA MET A 860 -27.88 6.58 38.25
C MET A 860 -26.77 5.58 38.63
N ARG A 861 -25.88 5.93 39.57
CA ARG A 861 -24.81 5.03 40.05
C ARG A 861 -25.20 4.24 41.33
N ASN A 862 -26.37 4.49 41.89
CA ASN A 862 -26.87 3.87 43.14
C ASN A 862 -28.28 3.26 42.97
N VAL A 863 -28.51 2.56 41.86
CA VAL A 863 -29.70 1.74 41.56
C VAL A 863 -29.24 0.41 40.99
#